data_AF-A0A8C5I0A6-F1
#
_entry.id   AF-A0A8C5I0A6-F1
#
_cell.length_a   1.000
_cell.length_b   1.000
_cell.length_c   1.000
_cell.angle_alpha   90.00
_cell.angle_beta   90.00
_cell.angle_gamma   90.00
#
_symmetry.space_group_name_H-M   'P 1'
#
loop_
_entity.id
_entity.type
_entity.pdbx_description
1 polymer ?
#
loop_
_entity_poly.entity_id
_entity_poly.type
_entity_poly.pdbx_seq_one_letter_code
_entity_poly.pdbx_strand_id
1 'polypeptide(L)'
;MSLGDNPHLVLGRVRFLNRCIESFKKSEPVPECLCYVPKEVCYKICKDSSSTSSSSGAASIHSKKSSKYTLEPKKGTCIRTTGEEYCNNQGLWVKLDKEQLEEHRQGQELEEGWILVCKHTEGGDRLVPVESPETVSRQQQLFGYDHKPCNRWEQVVDVENAFHIGSKPKIAERDDAAVHKLRHVPPTWTYECDEDLVHYFYDHIGKEDENLGSVKQCVTSIDVSSWASCLTDGDTETYWESDGLQGQHWIRLHMKRETVVNKLILTVDSTDDNYMPKRVTVYGGEGDNLKKLSDVTIDDNLIGEVCVLEDMTSHLPIIEVRIEECRDEGIDVRIRGLKIKSSCDRDLGLNADVFQSSNLVRYPRLQGTLPDVLYRRALVIQRFITLLDSVMPHVVPAWDYSLGTFSQIKSIKQFMLLSKRRAALITQCLKDSETSKPNFMPRLYINRRLAMEHRDNPSLDSSCKNAVFNQVFEGLKPSEKFEKTLDYRWPARYDQWWECKFIAEGIIDQGGGFRDSLADMSEELCPSSAECPMALPFFTRTSNQGSLEARDYYVPNPSCKEIHKYEWIGQLMGAALRGKDFLVLALPGLVWKQLTGETISWNKDFPAVDSVLVNLLEAMENMDQETFEFRFGEELVYTTLTSDGEIVELIPGGSNVAVHYDDRSEFIRLVQKTRLEESKQQIAAMQAGLLKVVPQAVLDLLTWQEVERKVCGDPEITVEALKRLTRYEDLEQTDVRVQYLWEALTNFTNEDRSRFLRFVTGRSRLPAPIYVIPDKQGSETTDALPQSSTCSSTLYLPNYPSAKVCEEKLRYAAYNCVAIDTDMSPWEE
;
A
#
# COMPACT_ATOMS: atom_id res chain seq x y z
N MET A 1 -8.43 -11.28 -30.55
CA MET A 1 -7.44 -10.98 -29.49
C MET A 1 -7.19 -9.48 -29.54
N SER A 2 -7.33 -8.78 -28.42
CA SER A 2 -6.91 -7.38 -28.38
C SER A 2 -5.40 -7.30 -28.69
N LEU A 3 -4.90 -6.17 -29.19
CA LEU A 3 -3.45 -5.97 -29.35
C LEU A 3 -2.66 -6.20 -28.05
N GLY A 4 -3.33 -6.12 -26.88
CA GLY A 4 -2.75 -6.40 -25.56
C GLY A 4 -2.55 -7.88 -25.23
N ASP A 5 -3.24 -8.80 -25.92
CA ASP A 5 -3.18 -10.25 -25.61
C ASP A 5 -2.20 -11.01 -26.52
N ASN A 6 -1.38 -10.32 -27.31
CA ASN A 6 -0.40 -10.98 -28.17
C ASN A 6 0.74 -11.57 -27.32
N PRO A 7 0.91 -12.91 -27.29
CA PRO A 7 1.88 -13.56 -26.42
C PRO A 7 3.33 -13.14 -26.72
N HIS A 8 3.66 -12.76 -27.97
CA HIS A 8 5.00 -12.28 -28.32
C HIS A 8 5.29 -10.90 -27.73
N LEU A 9 4.28 -10.02 -27.65
CA LEU A 9 4.41 -8.71 -27.01
C LEU A 9 4.55 -8.88 -25.50
N VAL A 10 3.68 -9.70 -24.88
CA VAL A 10 3.72 -9.97 -23.43
C VAL A 10 5.07 -10.56 -23.03
N LEU A 11 5.54 -11.62 -23.69
CA LEU A 11 6.84 -12.24 -23.40
C LEU A 11 8.02 -11.28 -23.66
N GLY A 12 7.92 -10.45 -24.71
CA GLY A 12 8.91 -9.40 -24.99
C GLY A 12 9.02 -8.40 -23.86
N ARG A 13 7.88 -7.89 -23.37
CA ARG A 13 7.81 -6.97 -22.21
C ARG A 13 8.33 -7.61 -20.93
N VAL A 14 8.01 -8.87 -20.64
CA VAL A 14 8.51 -9.57 -19.44
C VAL A 14 10.04 -9.69 -19.47
N ARG A 15 10.64 -10.07 -20.61
CA ARG A 15 12.11 -10.12 -20.76
C ARG A 15 12.75 -8.75 -20.63
N PHE A 16 12.08 -7.73 -21.17
CA PHE A 16 12.53 -6.35 -21.07
C PHE A 16 12.53 -5.84 -19.62
N LEU A 17 11.44 -6.09 -18.89
CA LEU A 17 11.32 -5.74 -17.47
C LEU A 17 12.42 -6.38 -16.63
N ASN A 18 12.74 -7.66 -16.85
CA ASN A 18 13.87 -8.32 -16.18
C ASN A 18 15.20 -7.58 -16.40
N ARG A 19 15.47 -7.09 -17.61
CA ARG A 19 16.68 -6.29 -17.88
C ARG A 19 16.66 -4.97 -17.13
N CYS A 20 15.51 -4.30 -17.06
CA CYS A 20 15.36 -3.07 -16.28
C CYS A 20 15.59 -3.31 -14.78
N ILE A 21 15.06 -4.40 -14.22
CA ILE A 21 15.25 -4.76 -12.81
C ILE A 21 16.74 -4.96 -12.50
N GLU A 22 17.46 -5.69 -13.35
CA GLU A 22 18.91 -5.86 -13.19
C GLU A 22 19.67 -4.52 -13.29
N SER A 23 19.26 -3.62 -14.19
CA SER A 23 19.83 -2.26 -14.26
C SER A 23 19.60 -1.47 -12.98
N PHE A 24 18.37 -1.47 -12.43
CA PHE A 24 18.09 -0.79 -11.16
C PHE A 24 18.93 -1.35 -10.01
N LYS A 25 18.98 -2.67 -9.86
CA LYS A 25 19.74 -3.34 -8.78
C LYS A 25 21.24 -3.05 -8.83
N LYS A 26 21.80 -2.84 -10.02
CA LYS A 26 23.22 -2.51 -10.21
C LYS A 26 23.50 -1.01 -10.23
N SER A 27 22.49 -0.17 -10.06
CA SER A 27 22.58 1.28 -10.29
C SER A 27 23.13 1.63 -11.68
N GLU A 28 22.79 0.84 -12.68
CA GLU A 28 23.21 1.03 -14.07
C GLU A 28 22.12 1.74 -14.90
N PRO A 29 22.50 2.44 -15.98
CA PRO A 29 21.53 3.02 -16.91
C PRO A 29 20.57 1.96 -17.47
N VAL A 30 19.27 2.23 -17.36
CA VAL A 30 18.22 1.38 -17.96
C VAL A 30 18.35 1.30 -19.49
N PRO A 31 17.75 0.27 -20.13
CA PRO A 31 17.72 0.16 -21.58
C PRO A 31 17.19 1.40 -22.32
N GLU A 32 17.80 1.73 -23.45
CA GLU A 32 17.51 2.97 -24.22
C GLU A 32 16.06 3.12 -24.64
N CYS A 33 15.38 2.02 -24.98
CA CYS A 33 13.99 2.06 -25.40
C CYS A 33 13.02 2.50 -24.30
N LEU A 34 13.32 2.30 -23.01
CA LEU A 34 12.51 2.87 -21.91
C LEU A 34 12.61 4.39 -21.88
N CYS A 35 13.80 4.90 -22.19
CA CYS A 35 14.15 6.31 -22.21
C CYS A 35 13.94 6.95 -23.58
N TYR A 36 13.28 6.28 -24.52
CA TYR A 36 13.05 6.80 -25.85
C TYR A 36 12.30 8.14 -25.78
N VAL A 37 12.79 9.11 -26.55
CA VAL A 37 12.21 10.42 -26.75
C VAL A 37 12.27 10.70 -28.25
N PRO A 38 11.14 10.96 -28.94
CA PRO A 38 11.17 11.25 -30.37
C PRO A 38 11.90 12.58 -30.63
N LYS A 39 12.64 12.64 -31.74
CA LYS A 39 13.39 13.82 -32.15
C LYS A 39 12.49 15.01 -32.46
N GLU A 40 11.35 14.74 -33.07
CA GLU A 40 10.37 15.76 -33.46
C GLU A 40 8.95 15.31 -33.11
N VAL A 41 8.20 16.23 -32.51
CA VAL A 41 6.76 16.17 -32.31
C VAL A 41 6.16 17.48 -32.82
N CYS A 42 5.13 17.37 -33.64
CA CYS A 42 4.42 18.51 -34.21
C CYS A 42 3.16 18.80 -33.40
N TYR A 43 2.91 20.06 -33.07
CA TYR A 43 1.72 20.50 -32.34
C TYR A 43 0.92 21.55 -33.14
N LYS A 44 -0.41 21.53 -33.01
CA LYS A 44 -1.30 22.59 -33.51
C LYS A 44 -2.12 23.19 -32.38
N ILE A 45 -2.38 24.48 -32.48
CA ILE A 45 -3.29 25.18 -31.57
C ILE A 45 -4.73 24.80 -31.91
N CYS A 46 -5.41 24.19 -30.95
CA CYS A 46 -6.85 24.04 -30.94
C CYS A 46 -7.43 25.16 -30.08
N LYS A 47 -8.20 26.07 -30.70
CA LYS A 47 -8.99 27.06 -29.98
C LYS A 47 -10.29 26.42 -29.54
N ASP A 48 -10.68 26.61 -28.28
CA ASP A 48 -12.02 26.25 -27.82
C ASP A 48 -13.06 27.08 -28.59
N SER A 49 -14.03 26.40 -29.20
CA SER A 49 -15.05 27.03 -30.04
C SER A 49 -16.02 27.95 -29.28
N SER A 50 -15.89 28.07 -27.96
CA SER A 50 -16.74 28.87 -27.08
C SER A 50 -16.12 30.20 -26.59
N SER A 51 -14.83 30.49 -26.85
CA SER A 51 -14.23 31.75 -26.38
C SER A 51 -14.44 32.90 -27.38
N THR A 52 -15.40 33.79 -27.11
CA THR A 52 -15.61 35.05 -27.84
C THR A 52 -14.63 36.18 -27.46
N SER A 53 -13.57 35.90 -26.71
CA SER A 53 -12.54 36.90 -26.38
C SER A 53 -11.55 37.08 -27.53
N SER A 54 -11.41 38.32 -28.00
CA SER A 54 -10.42 38.77 -28.98
C SER A 54 -9.00 38.89 -28.39
N SER A 55 -8.58 37.94 -27.56
CA SER A 55 -7.18 37.79 -27.15
C SER A 55 -6.51 36.78 -28.08
N SER A 56 -5.48 37.22 -28.80
CA SER A 56 -4.59 36.36 -29.55
C SER A 56 -4.04 35.25 -28.63
N GLY A 57 -4.03 34.02 -29.15
CA GLY A 57 -3.50 32.84 -28.45
C GLY A 57 -2.00 32.95 -28.30
N ALA A 58 -1.57 33.57 -27.22
CA ALA A 58 -0.18 33.78 -26.87
C ALA A 58 0.39 32.49 -26.25
N ALA A 59 1.25 31.78 -26.99
CA ALA A 59 2.06 30.71 -26.42
C ALA A 59 3.37 31.31 -25.88
N SER A 60 3.54 31.37 -24.58
CA SER A 60 4.74 31.95 -23.97
C SER A 60 5.90 30.95 -24.06
N ILE A 61 7.00 31.34 -24.69
CA ILE A 61 8.31 30.68 -24.59
C ILE A 61 8.95 31.10 -23.27
N HIS A 62 9.40 30.12 -22.49
CA HIS A 62 10.19 30.34 -21.29
C HIS A 62 11.62 29.84 -21.48
N SER A 63 12.58 30.69 -21.10
CA SER A 63 13.97 30.29 -20.82
C SER A 63 14.14 30.08 -19.31
N LYS A 64 15.01 29.13 -18.90
CA LYS A 64 15.36 28.87 -17.49
C LYS A 64 15.93 30.12 -16.77
N LYS A 65 16.25 31.21 -17.49
CA LYS A 65 16.69 32.51 -16.96
C LYS A 65 15.78 33.64 -17.45
N SER A 66 14.65 33.82 -16.76
CA SER A 66 13.87 35.06 -16.60
C SER A 66 13.37 35.83 -17.83
N SER A 67 13.40 35.29 -19.04
CA SER A 67 12.87 35.96 -20.24
C SER A 67 11.54 35.33 -20.69
N LYS A 68 10.44 36.09 -20.59
CA LYS A 68 9.14 35.74 -21.18
C LYS A 68 9.13 36.27 -22.62
N TYR A 69 9.10 35.38 -23.60
CA TYR A 69 8.87 35.75 -25.00
C TYR A 69 7.53 35.17 -25.44
N THR A 70 6.63 35.97 -26.01
CA THR A 70 5.33 35.47 -26.46
C THR A 70 5.40 35.10 -27.94
N LEU A 71 5.23 33.82 -28.27
CA LEU A 71 4.88 33.40 -29.62
C LEU A 71 3.39 33.69 -29.82
N GLU A 72 3.06 34.42 -30.89
CA GLU A 72 1.71 34.45 -31.44
C GLU A 72 1.71 33.62 -32.73
N PRO A 73 1.41 32.31 -32.67
CA PRO A 73 1.41 31.50 -33.88
C PRO A 73 0.22 31.91 -34.76
N LYS A 74 0.47 32.11 -36.05
CA LYS A 74 -0.60 32.37 -37.02
C LYS A 74 -1.55 31.15 -37.07
N LYS A 75 -2.84 31.40 -37.32
CA LYS A 75 -3.86 30.35 -37.41
C LYS A 75 -3.45 29.29 -38.45
N GLY A 76 -3.23 28.05 -38.01
CA GLY A 76 -2.81 26.93 -38.87
C GLY A 76 -1.31 26.61 -38.87
N THR A 77 -0.47 27.40 -38.19
CA THR A 77 0.97 27.11 -38.05
C THR A 77 1.20 25.90 -37.16
N CYS A 78 2.03 24.96 -37.64
CA CYS A 78 2.49 23.80 -36.88
C CYS A 78 3.70 24.20 -36.05
N ILE A 79 3.69 23.93 -34.76
CA ILE A 79 4.82 24.15 -33.86
C ILE A 79 5.61 22.85 -33.83
N ARG A 80 6.86 22.90 -34.30
CA ARG A 80 7.79 21.78 -34.17
C ARG A 80 8.50 21.87 -32.81
N THR A 81 8.62 20.72 -32.16
CA THR A 81 9.12 20.56 -30.79
C THR A 81 9.92 19.27 -30.74
N THR A 82 10.80 19.11 -29.74
CA THR A 82 11.33 17.79 -29.41
C THR A 82 10.31 17.02 -28.58
N GLY A 83 10.45 15.70 -28.48
CA GLY A 83 9.62 14.88 -27.58
C GLY A 83 9.93 15.06 -26.08
N GLU A 84 10.81 16.00 -25.71
CA GLU A 84 11.18 16.26 -24.31
C GLU A 84 10.01 17.01 -23.62
N GLU A 85 9.32 16.29 -22.74
CA GLU A 85 8.20 16.80 -21.92
C GLU A 85 8.67 17.16 -20.50
N TYR A 86 8.08 18.19 -19.91
CA TYR A 86 8.33 18.62 -18.53
C TYR A 86 7.04 19.14 -17.89
N CYS A 87 6.61 18.57 -16.79
CA CYS A 87 5.38 18.98 -16.09
C CYS A 87 5.71 19.62 -14.75
N ASN A 88 5.07 20.76 -14.42
CA ASN A 88 5.21 21.45 -13.14
C ASN A 88 3.86 22.05 -12.69
N ASN A 89 3.82 22.85 -11.62
CA ASN A 89 2.58 23.49 -11.13
C ASN A 89 1.89 24.41 -12.15
N GLN A 90 2.58 24.84 -13.22
CA GLN A 90 1.98 25.63 -14.29
C GLN A 90 1.31 24.76 -15.36
N GLY A 91 1.72 23.49 -15.49
CA GLY A 91 1.18 22.50 -16.40
C GLY A 91 2.25 21.76 -17.19
N LEU A 92 1.87 21.21 -18.35
CA LEU A 92 2.75 20.43 -19.22
C LEU A 92 3.45 21.32 -20.23
N TRP A 93 4.78 21.21 -20.28
CA TRP A 93 5.67 21.91 -21.18
C TRP A 93 6.32 20.93 -22.15
N VAL A 94 6.57 21.39 -23.37
CA VAL A 94 7.39 20.68 -24.36
C VAL A 94 8.51 21.58 -24.83
N LYS A 95 9.64 20.97 -25.17
CA LYS A 95 10.82 21.71 -25.60
C LYS A 95 10.74 22.03 -27.09
N LEU A 96 11.01 23.26 -27.48
CA LEU A 96 11.13 23.63 -28.89
C LEU A 96 12.36 22.99 -29.52
N ASP A 97 12.24 22.56 -30.78
CA ASP A 97 13.42 22.14 -31.53
C ASP A 97 14.31 23.35 -31.87
N LYS A 98 15.56 23.08 -32.22
CA LYS A 98 16.55 24.13 -32.49
C LYS A 98 16.21 24.97 -33.72
N GLU A 99 15.67 24.37 -34.77
CA GLU A 99 15.34 25.08 -36.01
C GLU A 99 14.19 26.05 -35.77
N GLN A 100 13.13 25.59 -35.11
CA GLN A 100 11.98 26.39 -34.71
C GLN A 100 12.39 27.50 -33.73
N LEU A 101 13.30 27.22 -32.79
CA LEU A 101 13.84 28.24 -31.89
C LEU A 101 14.63 29.32 -32.66
N GLU A 102 15.41 28.90 -33.67
CA GLU A 102 16.19 29.79 -34.53
C GLU A 102 15.33 30.65 -35.48
N GLU A 103 14.23 30.10 -35.99
CA GLU A 103 13.28 30.84 -36.84
C GLU A 103 12.65 32.05 -36.13
N HIS A 104 12.55 32.02 -34.80
CA HIS A 104 11.97 33.08 -33.98
C HIS A 104 13.03 34.00 -33.34
N ARG A 105 14.31 33.81 -33.69
CA ARG A 105 15.51 34.35 -33.03
C ARG A 105 16.02 35.68 -33.59
N GLN A 106 15.18 36.67 -33.87
CA GLN A 106 15.70 38.00 -34.26
C GLN A 106 16.40 38.71 -33.06
N GLY A 107 17.64 38.29 -32.74
CA GLY A 107 18.61 39.09 -31.97
C GLY A 107 18.96 38.68 -30.53
N GLN A 108 18.61 37.48 -30.02
CA GLN A 108 19.01 37.03 -28.66
C GLN A 108 19.52 35.57 -28.63
N GLU A 109 20.50 35.29 -27.75
CA GLU A 109 21.00 33.95 -27.46
C GLU A 109 20.12 33.26 -26.41
N LEU A 110 19.22 32.37 -26.87
CA LEU A 110 18.51 31.43 -26.01
C LEU A 110 19.09 30.02 -26.26
N GLU A 111 19.63 29.37 -25.24
CA GLU A 111 20.17 28.00 -25.34
C GLU A 111 19.05 26.94 -25.44
N GLU A 112 17.91 27.18 -24.79
CA GLU A 112 16.73 26.31 -24.80
C GLU A 112 15.44 27.14 -24.75
N GLY A 113 14.36 26.64 -25.35
CA GLY A 113 13.03 27.23 -25.26
C GLY A 113 11.97 26.18 -24.96
N TRP A 114 11.06 26.49 -24.02
CA TRP A 114 9.95 25.63 -23.63
C TRP A 114 8.62 26.31 -23.91
N ILE A 115 7.65 25.56 -24.41
CA ILE A 115 6.29 26.02 -24.69
C ILE A 115 5.28 25.26 -23.83
N LEU A 116 4.38 26.01 -23.19
CA LEU A 116 3.32 25.44 -22.37
C LEU A 116 2.24 24.84 -23.28
N VAL A 117 2.08 23.52 -23.22
CA VAL A 117 1.08 22.77 -24.00
C VAL A 117 -0.29 22.87 -23.35
N CYS A 118 -0.30 22.84 -22.01
CA CYS A 118 -1.52 22.67 -21.22
C CYS A 118 -1.31 23.17 -19.79
N LYS A 119 -2.28 23.87 -19.20
CA LYS A 119 -2.32 24.26 -17.77
C LYS A 119 -3.07 23.23 -16.92
N HIS A 120 -2.85 23.24 -15.60
CA HIS A 120 -3.64 22.48 -14.62
C HIS A 120 -5.07 23.03 -14.44
N THR A 121 -5.27 24.34 -14.60
CA THR A 121 -6.58 25.00 -14.44
C THR A 121 -7.42 24.97 -15.71
N GLU A 122 -8.75 24.83 -15.58
CA GLU A 122 -9.71 24.86 -16.70
C GLU A 122 -9.60 26.15 -17.54
N GLY A 123 -9.64 26.00 -18.87
CA GLY A 123 -9.77 27.10 -19.86
C GLY A 123 -8.47 27.58 -20.53
N GLY A 124 -8.47 27.61 -21.88
CA GLY A 124 -7.44 28.26 -22.72
C GLY A 124 -7.02 27.47 -23.96
N ASP A 125 -6.43 28.17 -24.95
CA ASP A 125 -5.89 27.58 -26.18
C ASP A 125 -4.94 26.39 -25.87
N ARG A 126 -5.19 25.22 -26.49
CA ARG A 126 -4.44 23.99 -26.26
C ARG A 126 -3.56 23.64 -27.45
N LEU A 127 -2.35 23.16 -27.17
CA LEU A 127 -1.54 22.48 -28.18
C LEU A 127 -1.86 20.98 -28.22
N VAL A 128 -2.25 20.48 -29.39
CA VAL A 128 -2.54 19.06 -29.61
C VAL A 128 -1.50 18.49 -30.58
N PRO A 129 -0.91 17.31 -30.29
CA PRO A 129 -0.01 16.64 -31.21
C PRO A 129 -0.70 16.36 -32.53
N VAL A 130 -0.02 16.62 -33.65
CA VAL A 130 -0.49 16.35 -35.01
C VAL A 130 0.62 15.71 -35.82
N GLU A 131 0.24 15.04 -36.91
CA GLU A 131 1.22 14.51 -37.86
C GLU A 131 1.90 15.66 -38.63
N SER A 132 3.21 15.51 -38.87
CA SER A 132 3.94 16.53 -39.61
C SER A 132 3.40 16.64 -41.05
N PRO A 133 3.34 17.85 -41.64
CA PRO A 133 2.85 18.03 -43.01
C PRO A 133 3.59 17.17 -44.04
N GLU A 134 4.88 16.92 -43.82
CA GLU A 134 5.72 16.05 -44.64
C GLU A 134 5.32 14.58 -44.53
N THR A 135 4.95 14.11 -43.34
CA THR A 135 4.47 12.74 -43.10
C THR A 135 3.13 12.51 -43.80
N VAL A 136 2.21 13.47 -43.69
CA VAL A 136 0.89 13.43 -44.36
C VAL A 136 1.07 13.41 -45.89
N SER A 137 1.96 14.24 -46.43
CA SER A 137 2.27 14.28 -47.87
C SER A 137 2.90 12.96 -48.37
N ARG A 138 3.78 12.36 -47.58
CA ARG A 138 4.44 11.09 -47.92
C ARG A 138 3.50 9.88 -47.84
N GLN A 139 2.57 9.87 -46.88
CA GLN A 139 1.50 8.87 -46.81
C GLN A 139 0.55 8.97 -48.02
N GLN A 140 0.20 10.18 -48.47
CA GLN A 140 -0.63 10.40 -49.65
C GLN A 140 0.06 9.94 -50.96
N GLN A 141 1.39 9.88 -51.00
CA GLN A 141 2.15 9.40 -52.15
C GLN A 141 2.34 7.87 -52.18
N LEU A 142 2.18 7.17 -51.06
CA LEU A 142 2.33 5.73 -50.94
C LEU A 142 0.94 5.07 -50.98
N PHE A 143 0.55 4.54 -52.15
CA PHE A 143 -0.68 3.77 -52.31
C PHE A 143 -0.71 2.56 -51.36
N GLY A 144 -1.45 2.66 -50.25
CA GLY A 144 -2.01 1.52 -49.52
C GLY A 144 -1.13 0.82 -48.48
N TYR A 145 0.00 1.39 -48.05
CA TYR A 145 0.76 0.87 -46.90
C TYR A 145 0.93 1.94 -45.82
N ASP A 146 0.12 1.85 -44.76
CA ASP A 146 0.23 2.65 -43.53
C ASP A 146 1.51 2.26 -42.77
N HIS A 147 2.66 2.84 -43.13
CA HIS A 147 3.88 2.78 -42.32
C HIS A 147 3.98 4.05 -41.47
N LYS A 148 3.08 4.20 -40.49
CA LYS A 148 3.29 5.20 -39.43
C LYS A 148 4.43 4.70 -38.53
N PRO A 149 5.55 5.45 -38.44
CA PRO A 149 6.69 5.02 -37.63
C PRO A 149 6.31 5.04 -36.14
N CYS A 150 6.85 4.10 -35.37
CA CYS A 150 6.69 4.04 -33.92
C CYS A 150 7.38 5.25 -33.30
N ASN A 151 6.62 6.11 -32.64
CA ASN A 151 7.08 7.39 -32.10
C ASN A 151 6.80 7.53 -30.59
N ARG A 152 6.34 6.47 -29.94
CA ARG A 152 6.10 6.38 -28.49
C ARG A 152 7.05 5.37 -27.86
N TRP A 153 7.53 5.66 -26.66
CA TRP A 153 8.51 4.82 -25.98
C TRP A 153 7.97 3.40 -25.73
N GLU A 154 6.67 3.24 -25.44
CA GLU A 154 6.02 1.93 -25.25
C GLU A 154 6.12 1.08 -26.52
N GLN A 155 5.85 1.70 -27.67
CA GLN A 155 5.93 1.04 -28.97
C GLN A 155 7.37 0.66 -29.32
N VAL A 156 8.34 1.50 -28.97
CA VAL A 156 9.77 1.21 -29.20
C VAL A 156 10.20 0.01 -28.36
N VAL A 157 9.77 -0.06 -27.09
CA VAL A 157 9.99 -1.24 -26.24
C VAL A 157 9.41 -2.50 -26.88
N ASP A 158 8.17 -2.44 -27.36
CA ASP A 158 7.51 -3.57 -28.01
C ASP A 158 8.25 -4.00 -29.30
N VAL A 159 8.62 -3.03 -30.14
CA VAL A 159 9.30 -3.30 -31.41
C VAL A 159 10.69 -3.91 -31.18
N GLU A 160 11.43 -3.46 -30.18
CA GLU A 160 12.77 -3.95 -29.90
C GLU A 160 12.82 -5.30 -29.18
N ASN A 161 11.81 -5.61 -28.37
CA ASN A 161 11.87 -6.78 -27.47
C ASN A 161 10.88 -7.91 -27.85
N ALA A 162 9.86 -7.63 -28.65
CA ALA A 162 8.93 -8.64 -29.12
C ALA A 162 9.39 -9.32 -30.41
N PHE A 163 8.93 -10.55 -30.62
CA PHE A 163 9.10 -11.26 -31.88
C PHE A 163 8.06 -10.78 -32.91
N HIS A 164 8.51 -10.43 -34.12
CA HIS A 164 7.65 -9.95 -35.20
C HIS A 164 7.55 -10.98 -36.31
N ILE A 165 6.32 -11.33 -36.70
CA ILE A 165 6.06 -12.16 -37.87
C ILE A 165 5.93 -11.21 -39.07
N GLY A 166 6.96 -11.16 -39.92
CA GLY A 166 7.02 -10.27 -41.09
C GLY A 166 8.03 -9.14 -40.93
N SER A 167 7.79 -8.00 -41.60
CA SER A 167 8.67 -6.84 -41.55
C SER A 167 8.56 -6.11 -40.20
N LYS A 168 9.69 -5.96 -39.51
CA LYS A 168 9.77 -5.22 -38.25
C LYS A 168 9.30 -3.76 -38.44
N PRO A 169 8.43 -3.22 -37.56
CA PRO A 169 8.02 -1.82 -37.64
C PRO A 169 9.20 -0.86 -37.56
N LYS A 170 9.12 0.27 -38.29
CA LYS A 170 10.16 1.30 -38.26
C LYS A 170 9.98 2.22 -37.05
N ILE A 171 11.06 2.49 -36.34
CA ILE A 171 11.10 3.44 -35.21
C ILE A 171 11.48 4.83 -35.74
N ALA A 172 10.80 5.88 -35.28
CA ALA A 172 11.12 7.26 -35.61
C ALA A 172 12.45 7.69 -34.98
N GLU A 173 13.14 8.67 -35.59
CA GLU A 173 14.39 9.21 -35.03
C GLU A 173 14.18 9.73 -33.60
N ARG A 174 15.20 9.53 -32.75
CA ARG A 174 15.19 9.91 -31.34
C ARG A 174 16.01 11.16 -31.07
N ASP A 175 15.69 11.86 -29.99
CA ASP A 175 16.54 12.91 -29.42
C ASP A 175 17.58 12.26 -28.49
N ASP A 176 18.81 12.06 -28.98
CA ASP A 176 19.87 11.41 -28.21
C ASP A 176 20.24 12.17 -26.93
N ALA A 177 20.11 13.50 -26.91
CA ALA A 177 20.41 14.30 -25.73
C ALA A 177 19.35 14.08 -24.64
N ALA A 178 18.07 14.05 -25.01
CA ALA A 178 16.98 13.76 -24.08
C ALA A 178 17.05 12.32 -23.55
N VAL A 179 17.35 11.35 -24.43
CA VAL A 179 17.54 9.95 -24.03
C VAL A 179 18.71 9.83 -23.03
N HIS A 180 19.83 10.50 -23.28
CA HIS A 180 20.98 10.49 -22.36
C HIS A 180 20.63 11.11 -20.99
N LYS A 181 19.86 12.21 -20.97
CA LYS A 181 19.39 12.82 -19.72
C LYS A 181 18.52 11.87 -18.89
N LEU A 182 17.61 11.12 -19.51
CA LEU A 182 16.75 10.15 -18.82
C LEU A 182 17.52 8.92 -18.31
N ARG A 183 18.55 8.49 -19.05
CA ARG A 183 19.40 7.35 -18.69
C ARG A 183 20.45 7.65 -17.63
N HIS A 184 20.68 8.93 -17.34
CA HIS A 184 21.72 9.34 -16.42
C HIS A 184 21.43 8.83 -14.99
N VAL A 185 22.39 8.09 -14.44
CA VAL A 185 22.40 7.65 -13.04
C VAL A 185 23.53 8.38 -12.31
N PRO A 186 23.25 9.09 -11.19
CA PRO A 186 24.30 9.76 -10.43
C PRO A 186 25.35 8.76 -9.90
N PRO A 187 26.65 9.14 -9.80
CA PRO A 187 27.70 8.21 -9.38
C PRO A 187 27.52 7.60 -7.97
N THR A 188 26.86 8.32 -7.06
CA THR A 188 26.57 7.86 -5.69
C THR A 188 25.18 7.25 -5.55
N TRP A 189 24.45 7.08 -6.66
CA TRP A 189 23.09 6.57 -6.64
C TRP A 189 23.08 5.07 -6.39
N THR A 190 22.30 4.63 -5.42
CA THR A 190 22.15 3.23 -5.04
C THR A 190 20.75 2.75 -5.39
N TYR A 191 20.53 1.43 -5.37
CA TYR A 191 19.19 0.86 -5.54
C TYR A 191 18.21 1.41 -4.50
N GLU A 192 18.69 1.65 -3.28
CA GLU A 192 17.91 2.20 -2.17
C GLU A 192 17.56 3.68 -2.38
N CYS A 193 18.32 4.42 -3.19
CA CYS A 193 17.90 5.74 -3.64
C CYS A 193 16.67 5.63 -4.56
N ASP A 194 16.58 4.61 -5.42
CA ASP A 194 15.36 4.37 -6.22
C ASP A 194 14.19 3.92 -5.33
N GLU A 195 14.41 3.07 -4.32
CA GLU A 195 13.37 2.69 -3.36
C GLU A 195 12.84 3.90 -2.57
N ASP A 196 13.73 4.75 -2.03
CA ASP A 196 13.34 5.98 -1.35
C ASP A 196 12.57 6.92 -2.27
N LEU A 197 12.99 7.02 -3.53
CA LEU A 197 12.29 7.85 -4.51
C LEU A 197 10.89 7.30 -4.79
N VAL A 198 10.72 5.98 -4.82
CA VAL A 198 9.40 5.33 -4.92
C VAL A 198 8.55 5.63 -3.69
N HIS A 199 9.06 5.44 -2.48
CA HIS A 199 8.32 5.72 -1.24
C HIS A 199 7.91 7.19 -1.15
N TYR A 200 8.85 8.09 -1.46
CA TYR A 200 8.58 9.51 -1.57
C TYR A 200 7.45 9.79 -2.55
N PHE A 201 7.51 9.19 -3.74
CA PHE A 201 6.52 9.36 -4.77
C PHE A 201 5.14 8.83 -4.34
N TYR A 202 5.09 7.65 -3.71
CA TYR A 202 3.88 7.05 -3.16
C TYR A 202 3.22 7.94 -2.09
N ASP A 203 4.00 8.47 -1.15
CA ASP A 203 3.50 9.33 -0.06
C ASP A 203 2.88 10.65 -0.51
N HIS A 204 3.37 11.20 -1.63
CA HIS A 204 2.98 12.53 -2.13
C HIS A 204 1.93 12.47 -3.24
N ILE A 205 1.87 11.38 -4.02
CA ILE A 205 0.94 11.24 -5.15
C ILE A 205 -0.28 10.40 -4.81
N GLY A 206 -0.15 9.42 -3.90
CA GLY A 206 -1.31 8.63 -3.42
C GLY A 206 -2.43 9.49 -2.82
N LYS A 207 -2.08 10.67 -2.29
CA LYS A 207 -3.04 11.66 -1.77
C LYS A 207 -3.65 12.57 -2.84
N GLU A 208 -3.03 12.68 -4.02
CA GLU A 208 -3.60 13.40 -5.17
C GLU A 208 -4.52 12.50 -6.00
N ASP A 209 -4.21 11.20 -6.14
CA ASP A 209 -5.11 10.22 -6.79
C ASP A 209 -6.37 9.93 -5.93
N GLU A 210 -6.34 10.13 -4.61
CA GLU A 210 -7.56 10.20 -3.76
C GLU A 210 -8.41 11.45 -4.07
N ASN A 211 -7.81 12.50 -4.64
CA ASN A 211 -8.49 13.73 -5.04
C ASN A 211 -8.86 13.75 -6.54
N LEU A 212 -8.19 12.98 -7.39
CA LEU A 212 -8.46 12.89 -8.83
C LEU A 212 -9.46 11.75 -9.10
N GLY A 213 -10.69 12.12 -9.46
CA GLY A 213 -11.82 11.20 -9.61
C GLY A 213 -12.91 11.35 -8.55
N SER A 214 -12.78 12.30 -7.61
CA SER A 214 -13.91 12.67 -6.77
C SER A 214 -15.00 13.26 -7.68
N VAL A 215 -16.11 12.54 -7.82
CA VAL A 215 -17.31 12.96 -8.58
C VAL A 215 -17.68 14.42 -8.26
N LYS A 216 -17.47 14.85 -7.00
CA LYS A 216 -17.70 16.20 -6.48
C LYS A 216 -16.96 17.32 -7.25
N GLN A 217 -15.86 17.00 -7.93
CA GLN A 217 -15.15 17.97 -8.75
C GLN A 217 -15.82 18.22 -10.10
N CYS A 218 -16.48 17.21 -10.66
CA CYS A 218 -17.15 17.27 -11.96
C CYS A 218 -18.64 17.66 -11.86
N VAL A 219 -19.26 17.50 -10.69
CA VAL A 219 -20.69 17.72 -10.48
C VAL A 219 -20.95 18.86 -9.48
N THR A 220 -22.06 19.58 -9.64
CA THR A 220 -22.57 20.55 -8.67
C THR A 220 -23.32 19.86 -7.54
N SER A 221 -24.00 18.76 -7.83
CA SER A 221 -24.79 17.97 -6.90
C SER A 221 -24.99 16.56 -7.44
N ILE A 222 -25.27 15.63 -6.53
CA ILE A 222 -25.61 14.24 -6.82
C ILE A 222 -26.95 13.98 -6.13
N ASP A 223 -27.93 13.59 -6.91
CA ASP A 223 -29.20 13.10 -6.40
C ASP A 223 -29.28 11.58 -6.64
N VAL A 224 -29.92 10.88 -5.73
CA VAL A 224 -30.02 9.42 -5.75
C VAL A 224 -31.42 9.01 -5.32
N SER A 225 -31.83 7.80 -5.72
CA SER A 225 -33.14 7.23 -5.37
C SER A 225 -33.35 7.01 -3.86
N SER A 226 -32.27 6.88 -3.08
CA SER A 226 -32.25 6.68 -1.61
C SER A 226 -31.20 7.60 -0.96
N TRP A 227 -30.96 7.55 0.36
CA TRP A 227 -29.97 8.45 0.99
C TRP A 227 -28.53 8.24 0.47
N ALA A 228 -27.82 9.34 0.25
CA ALA A 228 -26.55 9.38 -0.49
C ALA A 228 -25.28 9.18 0.36
N SER A 229 -25.24 8.21 1.28
CA SER A 229 -24.01 7.89 2.03
C SER A 229 -23.06 6.99 1.21
N CYS A 230 -21.75 7.21 1.30
CA CYS A 230 -20.70 6.32 0.80
C CYS A 230 -20.57 6.10 -0.72
N LEU A 231 -21.32 6.81 -1.57
CA LEU A 231 -21.21 6.63 -3.04
C LEU A 231 -19.91 7.23 -3.64
N THR A 232 -19.32 8.23 -2.98
CA THR A 232 -18.20 9.03 -3.51
C THR A 232 -17.07 9.25 -2.51
N ASP A 233 -16.97 8.41 -1.46
CA ASP A 233 -15.92 8.50 -0.46
C ASP A 233 -14.58 7.90 -0.94
N GLY A 234 -14.60 7.17 -2.05
CA GLY A 234 -13.42 6.56 -2.66
C GLY A 234 -12.97 5.28 -1.95
N ASP A 235 -13.72 4.81 -0.96
CA ASP A 235 -13.45 3.58 -0.22
C ASP A 235 -14.19 2.42 -0.88
N THR A 236 -13.46 1.38 -1.29
CA THR A 236 -14.06 0.19 -1.92
C THR A 236 -14.71 -0.76 -0.92
N GLU A 237 -14.47 -0.55 0.38
CA GLU A 237 -15.04 -1.33 1.47
C GLU A 237 -16.41 -0.80 1.93
N THR A 238 -16.75 0.44 1.55
CA THR A 238 -18.08 1.03 1.79
C THR A 238 -18.97 0.90 0.55
N TYR A 239 -20.27 1.10 0.71
CA TYR A 239 -21.23 1.04 -0.39
C TYR A 239 -22.40 1.99 -0.17
N TRP A 240 -22.92 2.50 -1.28
CA TRP A 240 -24.27 3.07 -1.35
C TRP A 240 -25.26 1.95 -1.60
N GLU A 241 -26.31 1.90 -0.80
CA GLU A 241 -27.43 0.98 -0.94
C GLU A 241 -28.71 1.76 -1.27
N SER A 242 -29.51 1.23 -2.19
CA SER A 242 -30.85 1.74 -2.49
C SER A 242 -31.87 0.63 -2.46
N ASP A 243 -32.86 0.80 -1.59
CA ASP A 243 -33.98 -0.11 -1.45
C ASP A 243 -35.13 0.32 -2.36
N GLY A 244 -35.75 -0.63 -3.07
CA GLY A 244 -36.78 -0.29 -4.04
C GLY A 244 -37.35 -1.49 -4.79
N LEU A 245 -38.14 -1.21 -5.84
CA LEU A 245 -38.45 -2.24 -6.83
C LEU A 245 -37.40 -2.19 -7.94
N GLN A 246 -37.11 -3.35 -8.53
CA GLN A 246 -36.19 -3.46 -9.65
C GLN A 246 -36.52 -2.43 -10.76
N GLY A 247 -35.48 -1.75 -11.26
CA GLY A 247 -35.62 -0.69 -12.26
C GLY A 247 -35.97 0.70 -11.69
N GLN A 248 -36.13 0.85 -10.37
CA GLN A 248 -36.41 2.14 -9.73
C GLN A 248 -35.18 2.84 -9.15
N HIS A 249 -34.00 2.23 -9.21
CA HIS A 249 -32.77 2.81 -8.67
C HIS A 249 -32.08 3.68 -9.70
N TRP A 250 -31.69 4.88 -9.29
CA TRP A 250 -31.02 5.82 -10.16
C TRP A 250 -30.05 6.72 -9.39
N ILE A 251 -29.01 7.15 -10.10
CA ILE A 251 -28.05 8.15 -9.66
C ILE A 251 -28.07 9.27 -10.70
N ARG A 252 -28.47 10.48 -10.30
CA ARG A 252 -28.52 11.67 -11.15
C ARG A 252 -27.39 12.62 -10.80
N LEU A 253 -26.61 12.98 -11.81
CA LEU A 253 -25.42 13.82 -11.73
C LEU A 253 -25.74 15.15 -12.39
N HIS A 254 -25.66 16.23 -11.62
CA HIS A 254 -25.76 17.59 -12.14
C HIS A 254 -24.36 18.07 -12.48
N MET A 255 -24.03 18.12 -13.76
CA MET A 255 -22.68 18.39 -14.24
C MET A 255 -22.35 19.88 -14.11
N LYS A 256 -21.12 20.20 -13.72
CA LYS A 256 -20.60 21.58 -13.81
C LYS A 256 -20.51 21.99 -15.27
N ARG A 257 -20.76 23.28 -15.54
CA ARG A 257 -20.71 23.84 -16.90
C ARG A 257 -19.40 23.48 -17.59
N GLU A 258 -19.48 23.10 -18.86
CA GLU A 258 -18.34 22.77 -19.74
C GLU A 258 -17.58 21.47 -19.41
N THR A 259 -18.03 20.68 -18.43
CA THR A 259 -17.47 19.34 -18.15
C THR A 259 -17.92 18.31 -19.20
N VAL A 260 -16.98 17.73 -19.95
CA VAL A 260 -17.27 16.60 -20.86
C VAL A 260 -16.78 15.29 -20.22
N VAL A 261 -17.63 14.27 -20.17
CA VAL A 261 -17.29 12.98 -19.56
C VAL A 261 -16.52 12.11 -20.55
N ASN A 262 -15.24 11.87 -20.27
CA ASN A 262 -14.45 10.90 -21.04
C ASN A 262 -14.80 9.47 -20.61
N LYS A 263 -14.95 9.22 -19.31
CA LYS A 263 -15.41 7.94 -18.75
C LYS A 263 -16.26 8.15 -17.49
N LEU A 264 -17.40 7.49 -17.42
CA LEU A 264 -18.18 7.29 -16.20
C LEU A 264 -17.99 5.85 -15.75
N ILE A 265 -17.58 5.66 -14.50
CA ILE A 265 -17.17 4.36 -13.98
C ILE A 265 -17.96 4.07 -12.69
N LEU A 266 -18.54 2.88 -12.60
CA LEU A 266 -19.13 2.33 -11.37
C LEU A 266 -18.19 1.28 -10.79
N THR A 267 -18.01 1.28 -9.48
CA THR A 267 -17.38 0.17 -8.76
C THR A 267 -18.48 -0.76 -8.26
N VAL A 268 -18.42 -2.02 -8.70
CA VAL A 268 -19.34 -3.09 -8.31
C VAL A 268 -18.55 -4.26 -7.72
N ASP A 269 -19.19 -5.08 -6.91
CA ASP A 269 -18.57 -6.29 -6.37
C ASP A 269 -19.55 -7.45 -6.43
N SER A 270 -19.12 -8.55 -7.05
CA SER A 270 -19.87 -9.80 -7.08
C SER A 270 -20.11 -10.43 -5.71
N THR A 271 -19.46 -9.96 -4.64
CA THR A 271 -19.82 -10.33 -3.25
C THR A 271 -21.11 -9.71 -2.74
N ASP A 272 -21.67 -8.71 -3.45
CA ASP A 272 -22.95 -8.11 -3.09
C ASP A 272 -24.15 -8.99 -3.51
N ASP A 273 -23.90 -10.20 -4.04
CA ASP A 273 -24.89 -11.21 -4.41
C ASP A 273 -26.04 -10.63 -5.26
N ASN A 274 -27.28 -10.69 -4.77
CA ASN A 274 -28.46 -10.18 -5.48
C ASN A 274 -28.56 -8.64 -5.47
N TYR A 275 -27.73 -7.93 -4.70
CA TYR A 275 -27.66 -6.47 -4.72
C TYR A 275 -26.76 -5.95 -5.86
N MET A 276 -26.04 -6.82 -6.56
CA MET A 276 -25.12 -6.43 -7.63
C MET A 276 -25.89 -5.96 -8.88
N PRO A 277 -25.58 -4.79 -9.45
CA PRO A 277 -26.13 -4.36 -10.74
C PRO A 277 -25.75 -5.34 -11.86
N LYS A 278 -26.73 -5.77 -12.67
CA LYS A 278 -26.54 -6.63 -13.84
C LYS A 278 -26.68 -5.87 -15.15
N ARG A 279 -27.65 -4.96 -15.24
CA ARG A 279 -27.82 -4.07 -16.41
C ARG A 279 -27.97 -2.63 -15.97
N VAL A 280 -27.13 -1.77 -16.50
CA VAL A 280 -27.08 -0.34 -16.20
C VAL A 280 -27.25 0.43 -17.50
N THR A 281 -28.20 1.37 -17.53
CA THR A 281 -28.33 2.30 -18.64
C THR A 281 -27.99 3.72 -18.20
N VAL A 282 -27.38 4.47 -19.10
CA VAL A 282 -27.00 5.86 -18.84
C VAL A 282 -27.76 6.75 -19.78
N TYR A 283 -28.40 7.78 -19.23
CA TYR A 283 -29.11 8.81 -19.95
C TYR A 283 -28.42 10.17 -19.74
N GLY A 284 -28.61 11.10 -20.67
CA GLY A 284 -28.19 12.48 -20.47
C GLY A 284 -28.94 13.47 -21.34
N GLY A 285 -29.00 14.72 -20.90
CA GLY A 285 -29.78 15.76 -21.56
C GLY A 285 -29.93 17.01 -20.72
N GLU A 286 -30.97 17.79 -21.02
CA GLU A 286 -31.31 19.03 -20.32
C GLU A 286 -32.65 18.90 -19.59
N GLY A 287 -32.67 19.21 -18.29
CA GLY A 287 -33.87 19.04 -17.46
C GLY A 287 -34.37 17.60 -17.47
N ASP A 288 -35.67 17.42 -17.72
CA ASP A 288 -36.30 16.09 -17.80
C ASP A 288 -36.20 15.43 -19.19
N ASN A 289 -35.64 16.14 -20.19
CA ASN A 289 -35.48 15.62 -21.54
C ASN A 289 -34.19 14.81 -21.69
N LEU A 290 -34.13 13.67 -21.01
CA LEU A 290 -32.97 12.78 -21.01
C LEU A 290 -33.03 11.78 -22.19
N LYS A 291 -31.94 11.66 -22.93
CA LYS A 291 -31.76 10.68 -24.01
C LYS A 291 -30.84 9.56 -23.56
N LYS A 292 -31.14 8.33 -23.97
CA LYS A 292 -30.28 7.18 -23.69
C LYS A 292 -28.93 7.34 -24.41
N LEU A 293 -27.85 7.28 -23.64
CA LEU A 293 -26.47 7.40 -24.11
C LEU A 293 -25.78 6.04 -24.17
N SER A 294 -26.03 5.18 -23.18
CA SER A 294 -25.35 3.88 -23.04
C SER A 294 -26.27 2.82 -22.41
N ASP A 295 -25.95 1.56 -22.67
CA ASP A 295 -26.59 0.36 -22.09
C ASP A 295 -25.51 -0.71 -21.90
N VAL A 296 -25.19 -1.02 -20.65
CA VAL A 296 -24.07 -1.89 -20.28
C VAL A 296 -24.59 -3.05 -19.45
N THR A 297 -24.24 -4.26 -19.89
CA THR A 297 -24.44 -5.50 -19.13
C THR A 297 -23.15 -5.81 -18.39
N ILE A 298 -23.26 -6.07 -17.09
CA ILE A 298 -22.15 -6.34 -16.18
C ILE A 298 -22.01 -7.86 -16.00
N ASP A 299 -20.78 -8.36 -15.99
CA ASP A 299 -20.49 -9.78 -15.74
C ASP A 299 -20.80 -10.12 -14.28
N ASP A 300 -21.56 -11.20 -14.06
CA ASP A 300 -22.01 -11.64 -12.73
C ASP A 300 -20.84 -11.92 -11.76
N ASN A 301 -19.63 -12.16 -12.25
CA ASN A 301 -18.45 -12.43 -11.43
C ASN A 301 -17.55 -11.20 -11.20
N LEU A 302 -17.86 -10.06 -11.81
CA LEU A 302 -16.97 -8.90 -11.79
C LEU A 302 -16.81 -8.29 -10.39
N ILE A 303 -15.57 -7.91 -10.07
CA ILE A 303 -15.22 -7.12 -8.90
C ILE A 303 -14.35 -5.98 -9.38
N GLY A 304 -14.77 -4.75 -9.10
CA GLY A 304 -14.04 -3.54 -9.47
C GLY A 304 -14.82 -2.66 -10.43
N GLU A 305 -14.08 -2.00 -11.31
CA GLU A 305 -14.57 -0.87 -12.10
C GLU A 305 -15.21 -1.30 -13.43
N VAL A 306 -16.45 -0.85 -13.66
CA VAL A 306 -17.19 -0.93 -14.93
C VAL A 306 -17.30 0.45 -15.54
N CYS A 307 -16.83 0.63 -16.77
CA CYS A 307 -17.11 1.85 -17.52
C CYS A 307 -18.52 1.78 -18.11
N VAL A 308 -19.42 2.65 -17.64
CA VAL A 308 -20.83 2.68 -18.05
C VAL A 308 -21.13 3.72 -19.13
N LEU A 309 -20.24 4.70 -19.32
CA LEU A 309 -20.31 5.70 -20.38
C LEU A 309 -18.89 6.11 -20.76
N GLU A 310 -18.59 6.25 -22.06
CA GLU A 310 -17.27 6.68 -22.53
C GLU A 310 -17.36 7.60 -23.77
N ASP A 311 -16.27 8.33 -24.01
CA ASP A 311 -15.99 9.10 -25.24
C ASP A 311 -17.09 10.12 -25.62
N MET A 312 -17.65 10.82 -24.63
CA MET A 312 -18.56 11.92 -24.95
C MET A 312 -17.84 13.04 -25.70
N THR A 313 -18.49 13.57 -26.73
CA THR A 313 -17.97 14.68 -27.54
C THR A 313 -18.52 16.04 -27.15
N SER A 314 -19.49 16.10 -26.23
CA SER A 314 -20.18 17.33 -25.83
C SER A 314 -20.62 17.27 -24.38
N HIS A 315 -20.59 18.42 -23.69
CA HIS A 315 -21.12 18.56 -22.33
C HIS A 315 -22.64 18.36 -22.31
N LEU A 316 -23.12 17.58 -21.34
CA LEU A 316 -24.54 17.47 -20.98
C LEU A 316 -24.72 17.88 -19.52
N PRO A 317 -25.66 18.78 -19.20
CA PRO A 317 -25.81 19.29 -17.83
C PRO A 317 -26.36 18.24 -16.86
N ILE A 318 -27.10 17.24 -17.34
CA ILE A 318 -27.60 16.14 -16.51
C ILE A 318 -27.17 14.82 -17.14
N ILE A 319 -26.60 13.94 -16.30
CA ILE A 319 -26.33 12.55 -16.61
C ILE A 319 -27.01 11.69 -15.54
N GLU A 320 -27.84 10.74 -15.95
CA GLU A 320 -28.57 9.86 -15.05
C GLU A 320 -28.21 8.40 -15.34
N VAL A 321 -27.70 7.72 -14.32
CA VAL A 321 -27.42 6.29 -14.34
C VAL A 321 -28.63 5.57 -13.75
N ARG A 322 -29.23 4.66 -14.51
CA ARG A 322 -30.35 3.82 -14.07
C ARG A 322 -29.90 2.38 -13.95
N ILE A 323 -30.19 1.76 -12.82
CA ILE A 323 -29.96 0.35 -12.60
C ILE A 323 -31.25 -0.37 -12.95
N GLU A 324 -31.25 -0.97 -14.14
CA GLU A 324 -32.44 -1.58 -14.73
C GLU A 324 -32.68 -2.97 -14.15
N GLU A 325 -31.61 -3.74 -13.92
CA GLU A 325 -31.67 -5.11 -13.42
C GLU A 325 -30.52 -5.37 -12.45
N CYS A 326 -30.81 -6.03 -11.32
CA CYS A 326 -29.81 -6.61 -10.43
C CYS A 326 -29.66 -8.11 -10.68
N ARG A 327 -28.55 -8.68 -10.21
CA ARG A 327 -28.24 -10.10 -10.29
C ARG A 327 -29.30 -10.92 -9.54
N ASP A 328 -29.59 -12.12 -10.04
CA ASP A 328 -30.52 -13.08 -9.45
C ASP A 328 -31.91 -12.50 -9.08
N GLU A 329 -32.41 -11.57 -9.91
CA GLU A 329 -33.69 -10.86 -9.72
C GLU A 329 -33.77 -10.10 -8.38
N GLY A 330 -32.63 -9.62 -7.89
CA GLY A 330 -32.59 -8.73 -6.73
C GLY A 330 -33.37 -7.43 -6.96
N ILE A 331 -33.95 -6.93 -5.87
CA ILE A 331 -34.80 -5.74 -5.86
C ILE A 331 -34.10 -4.51 -5.27
N ASP A 332 -33.00 -4.73 -4.56
CA ASP A 332 -32.17 -3.68 -3.96
C ASP A 332 -30.84 -3.61 -4.71
N VAL A 333 -30.13 -2.49 -4.59
CA VAL A 333 -28.84 -2.31 -5.28
C VAL A 333 -27.74 -1.81 -4.35
N ARG A 334 -26.53 -2.36 -4.51
CA ARG A 334 -25.29 -1.85 -3.91
C ARG A 334 -24.32 -1.39 -4.98
N ILE A 335 -23.81 -0.17 -4.80
CA ILE A 335 -22.72 0.39 -5.62
C ILE A 335 -21.63 0.87 -4.68
N ARG A 336 -20.41 0.36 -4.88
CA ARG A 336 -19.25 0.62 -4.01
C ARG A 336 -18.49 1.88 -4.34
N GLY A 337 -18.82 2.51 -5.46
CA GLY A 337 -18.17 3.74 -5.85
C GLY A 337 -18.65 4.24 -7.19
N LEU A 338 -18.56 5.55 -7.35
CA LEU A 338 -18.79 6.25 -8.61
C LEU A 338 -17.54 7.10 -8.90
N LYS A 339 -17.05 7.04 -10.14
CA LYS A 339 -15.91 7.85 -10.61
C LYS A 339 -16.23 8.47 -11.97
N ILE A 340 -15.82 9.73 -12.14
CA ILE A 340 -15.90 10.43 -13.42
C ILE A 340 -14.49 10.79 -13.85
N LYS A 341 -14.09 10.38 -15.04
CA LYS A 341 -12.97 10.97 -15.77
C LYS A 341 -13.54 11.96 -16.77
N SER A 342 -13.24 13.23 -16.59
CA SER A 342 -13.69 14.29 -17.50
C SER A 342 -12.55 14.76 -18.41
N SER A 343 -12.87 15.56 -19.41
CA SER A 343 -11.90 16.28 -20.23
C SER A 343 -11.22 17.43 -19.48
N CYS A 344 -11.74 17.83 -18.31
CA CYS A 344 -11.13 18.80 -17.42
C CYS A 344 -10.11 18.18 -16.46
N ASP A 345 -10.29 16.91 -16.07
CA ASP A 345 -9.31 16.17 -15.28
C ASP A 345 -8.18 15.68 -16.19
N ARG A 346 -7.02 16.33 -16.11
CA ARG A 346 -5.84 15.96 -16.89
C ARG A 346 -4.83 15.32 -15.96
N ASP A 347 -4.59 14.02 -16.16
CA ASP A 347 -3.36 13.39 -15.69
C ASP A 347 -2.21 13.93 -16.55
N LEU A 348 -1.63 15.06 -16.11
CA LEU A 348 -0.47 15.69 -16.74
C LEU A 348 0.84 14.96 -16.39
N GLY A 349 0.76 13.81 -15.73
CA GLY A 349 1.88 13.04 -15.26
C GLY A 349 2.55 13.64 -14.04
N LEU A 350 3.75 13.13 -13.73
CA LEU A 350 4.56 13.55 -12.60
C LEU A 350 4.80 15.07 -12.59
N ASN A 351 4.50 15.74 -11.48
CA ASN A 351 4.77 17.16 -11.30
C ASN A 351 6.19 17.36 -10.71
N ALA A 352 7.06 18.07 -11.43
CA ALA A 352 8.44 18.32 -11.04
C ALA A 352 8.59 19.16 -9.77
N ASP A 353 7.62 20.03 -9.46
CA ASP A 353 7.66 20.88 -8.27
C ASP A 353 7.46 20.09 -6.97
N VAL A 354 7.04 18.82 -7.06
CA VAL A 354 6.98 17.93 -5.89
C VAL A 354 8.38 17.71 -5.32
N PHE A 355 9.45 17.68 -6.13
CA PHE A 355 10.82 17.38 -5.67
C PHE A 355 11.57 18.57 -5.02
N GLN A 356 10.85 19.59 -4.57
CA GLN A 356 11.46 20.73 -3.86
C GLN A 356 11.94 20.33 -2.45
N SER A 357 13.04 20.94 -2.00
CA SER A 357 13.82 20.49 -0.83
C SER A 357 13.07 20.42 0.49
N SER A 358 12.01 21.21 0.69
CA SER A 358 11.20 21.21 1.91
C SER A 358 10.52 19.87 2.18
N ASN A 359 10.29 19.06 1.14
CA ASN A 359 9.52 17.82 1.22
C ASN A 359 10.42 16.58 1.40
N LEU A 360 11.73 16.70 1.14
CA LEU A 360 12.69 15.58 1.15
C LEU A 360 13.32 15.30 2.53
N VAL A 361 12.87 15.98 3.59
CA VAL A 361 13.47 15.89 4.95
C VAL A 361 13.46 14.45 5.47
N ARG A 362 12.42 13.67 5.16
CA ARG A 362 12.28 12.26 5.56
C ARG A 362 13.14 11.29 4.74
N TYR A 363 13.71 11.74 3.62
CA TYR A 363 14.45 10.91 2.68
C TYR A 363 15.87 11.44 2.49
N PRO A 364 16.76 11.25 3.49
CA PRO A 364 18.10 11.84 3.50
C PRO A 364 18.98 11.38 2.32
N ARG A 365 18.78 10.18 1.78
CA ARG A 365 19.52 9.70 0.59
C ARG A 365 19.17 10.46 -0.69
N LEU A 366 18.01 11.09 -0.75
CA LEU A 366 17.58 11.92 -1.88
C LEU A 366 18.08 13.36 -1.74
N GLN A 367 18.44 13.78 -0.52
CA GLN A 367 18.95 15.12 -0.25
C GLN A 367 20.30 15.33 -0.97
N GLY A 368 20.51 16.54 -1.48
CA GLY A 368 21.70 16.89 -2.25
C GLY A 368 21.64 16.52 -3.74
N THR A 369 20.66 15.72 -4.17
CA THR A 369 20.39 15.50 -5.60
C THR A 369 19.55 16.64 -6.17
N LEU A 370 19.89 17.11 -7.38
CA LEU A 370 19.13 18.18 -8.04
C LEU A 370 17.68 17.72 -8.34
N PRO A 371 16.64 18.56 -8.10
CA PRO A 371 15.24 18.19 -8.35
C PRO A 371 14.96 17.69 -9.78
N ASP A 372 15.63 18.27 -10.78
CA ASP A 372 15.54 17.87 -12.19
C ASP A 372 16.03 16.44 -12.44
N VAL A 373 17.01 15.97 -11.66
CA VAL A 373 17.51 14.57 -11.73
C VAL A 373 16.53 13.62 -11.06
N LEU A 374 15.99 13.99 -9.89
CA LEU A 374 14.96 13.21 -9.18
C LEU A 374 13.72 13.05 -10.05
N TYR A 375 13.26 14.13 -10.68
CA TYR A 375 12.14 14.15 -11.62
C TYR A 375 12.33 13.13 -12.76
N ARG A 376 13.48 13.17 -13.43
CA ARG A 376 13.77 12.25 -14.55
C ARG A 376 13.87 10.80 -14.10
N ARG A 377 14.51 10.52 -12.96
CA ARG A 377 14.59 9.17 -12.39
C ARG A 377 13.19 8.64 -12.05
N ALA A 378 12.36 9.46 -11.41
CA ALA A 378 10.97 9.12 -11.10
C ALA A 378 10.13 8.89 -12.38
N LEU A 379 10.33 9.68 -13.44
CA LEU A 379 9.66 9.47 -14.73
C LEU A 379 10.04 8.10 -15.35
N VAL A 380 11.32 7.72 -15.29
CA VAL A 380 11.77 6.40 -15.77
C VAL A 380 11.15 5.26 -14.95
N ILE A 381 11.07 5.42 -13.62
CA ILE A 381 10.39 4.46 -12.74
C ILE A 381 8.90 4.38 -13.10
N GLN A 382 8.22 5.50 -13.32
CA GLN A 382 6.81 5.52 -13.72
C GLN A 382 6.57 4.79 -15.06
N ARG A 383 7.46 4.97 -16.05
CA ARG A 383 7.42 4.22 -17.32
C ARG A 383 7.62 2.72 -17.10
N PHE A 384 8.56 2.34 -16.23
CA PHE A 384 8.79 0.95 -15.84
C PHE A 384 7.54 0.33 -15.21
N ILE A 385 6.90 1.02 -14.25
CA ILE A 385 5.67 0.58 -13.58
C ILE A 385 4.51 0.46 -14.56
N THR A 386 4.39 1.37 -15.51
CA THR A 386 3.35 1.31 -16.55
C THR A 386 3.46 0.03 -17.39
N LEU A 387 4.68 -0.36 -17.77
CA LEU A 387 4.90 -1.63 -18.47
C LEU A 387 4.67 -2.84 -17.57
N LEU A 388 5.10 -2.77 -16.31
CA LEU A 388 4.88 -3.82 -15.33
C LEU A 388 3.38 -4.09 -15.17
N ASP A 389 2.57 -3.05 -14.92
CA ASP A 389 1.11 -3.14 -14.81
C ASP A 389 0.48 -3.80 -16.04
N SER A 390 1.00 -3.54 -17.24
CA SER A 390 0.50 -4.14 -18.46
C SER A 390 0.66 -5.67 -18.50
N VAL A 391 1.68 -6.22 -17.84
CA VAL A 391 1.96 -7.66 -17.80
C VAL A 391 1.60 -8.33 -16.48
N MET A 392 1.34 -7.55 -15.41
CA MET A 392 1.05 -8.04 -14.05
C MET A 392 0.01 -9.19 -14.01
N PRO A 393 -1.16 -9.09 -14.68
CA PRO A 393 -2.16 -10.16 -14.66
C PRO A 393 -1.70 -11.48 -15.32
N HIS A 394 -0.63 -11.45 -16.12
CA HIS A 394 -0.09 -12.63 -16.80
C HIS A 394 1.08 -13.28 -16.05
N VAL A 395 1.77 -12.52 -15.19
CA VAL A 395 2.96 -12.99 -14.47
C VAL A 395 2.68 -13.34 -13.02
N VAL A 396 1.59 -12.81 -12.45
CA VAL A 396 1.09 -13.24 -11.15
C VAL A 396 0.10 -14.37 -11.37
N PRO A 397 0.38 -15.60 -10.90
CA PRO A 397 -0.56 -16.71 -11.01
C PRO A 397 -1.88 -16.38 -10.32
N ALA A 398 -3.00 -16.63 -11.01
CA ALA A 398 -4.23 -16.97 -10.30
C ALA A 398 -3.96 -18.23 -9.48
N TRP A 399 -4.59 -18.35 -8.32
CA TRP A 399 -4.29 -19.33 -7.26
C TRP A 399 -4.00 -20.76 -7.75
N ASP A 400 -4.63 -21.23 -8.84
CA ASP A 400 -4.40 -22.58 -9.39
C ASP A 400 -3.77 -22.69 -10.78
N TYR A 401 -3.45 -21.60 -11.51
CA TYR A 401 -3.03 -21.72 -12.92
C TYR A 401 -2.11 -20.60 -13.41
N SER A 402 -0.79 -20.74 -13.25
CA SER A 402 0.16 -20.36 -14.31
C SER A 402 1.56 -20.98 -14.14
N LEU A 403 2.22 -21.17 -15.30
CA LEU A 403 3.58 -21.68 -15.43
C LEU A 403 4.59 -20.59 -15.06
N GLY A 404 5.24 -20.75 -13.91
CA GLY A 404 6.44 -19.99 -13.54
C GLY A 404 6.15 -18.67 -12.82
N THR A 405 6.53 -18.62 -11.55
CA THR A 405 6.57 -17.37 -10.78
C THR A 405 7.53 -16.39 -11.46
N PHE A 406 7.12 -15.14 -11.70
CA PHE A 406 8.05 -14.05 -11.95
C PHE A 406 8.80 -13.73 -10.64
N SER A 407 9.79 -14.56 -10.31
CA SER A 407 10.54 -14.49 -9.05
C SER A 407 11.23 -13.14 -8.85
N GLN A 408 11.45 -12.39 -9.94
CA GLN A 408 12.00 -11.05 -9.95
C GLN A 408 11.08 -10.01 -9.27
N ILE A 409 9.75 -10.25 -9.14
CA ILE A 409 8.84 -9.39 -8.34
C ILE A 409 9.37 -9.23 -6.92
N LYS A 410 9.93 -10.31 -6.33
CA LYS A 410 10.48 -10.29 -4.96
C LYS A 410 11.60 -9.26 -4.79
N SER A 411 12.35 -8.97 -5.85
CA SER A 411 13.43 -7.99 -5.79
C SER A 411 12.98 -6.55 -5.98
N ILE A 412 11.76 -6.31 -6.46
CA ILE A 412 11.21 -4.98 -6.76
C ILE A 412 9.94 -4.67 -5.95
N LYS A 413 9.72 -5.34 -4.82
CA LYS A 413 8.51 -5.16 -4.03
C LYS A 413 8.25 -3.70 -3.64
N GLN A 414 9.30 -2.94 -3.34
CA GLN A 414 9.17 -1.52 -3.00
C GLN A 414 8.62 -0.71 -4.18
N PHE A 415 9.02 -1.05 -5.42
CA PHE A 415 8.52 -0.42 -6.65
C PHE A 415 7.02 -0.69 -6.89
N MET A 416 6.53 -1.85 -6.44
CA MET A 416 5.13 -2.25 -6.59
C MET A 416 4.15 -1.31 -5.89
N LEU A 417 4.60 -0.49 -4.94
CA LEU A 417 3.75 0.53 -4.29
C LEU A 417 3.11 1.49 -5.30
N LEU A 418 3.75 1.72 -6.45
CA LEU A 418 3.25 2.60 -7.50
C LEU A 418 2.31 1.91 -8.51
N SER A 419 2.16 0.58 -8.43
CA SER A 419 1.32 -0.19 -9.34
C SER A 419 -0.16 0.09 -9.08
N LYS A 420 -0.89 0.47 -10.12
CA LYS A 420 -2.35 0.73 -10.01
C LYS A 420 -3.17 -0.55 -10.04
N ARG A 421 -2.60 -1.67 -10.51
CA ARG A 421 -3.28 -2.99 -10.60
C ARG A 421 -3.07 -3.88 -9.39
N ARG A 422 -2.08 -3.59 -8.57
CA ARG A 422 -1.65 -4.42 -7.44
C ARG A 422 -2.76 -4.69 -6.42
N ALA A 423 -3.48 -3.67 -5.97
CA ALA A 423 -4.51 -3.83 -4.94
C ALA A 423 -5.66 -4.74 -5.41
N ALA A 424 -6.10 -4.56 -6.65
CA ALA A 424 -7.14 -5.40 -7.26
C ALA A 424 -6.67 -6.87 -7.38
N LEU A 425 -5.43 -7.10 -7.79
CA LEU A 425 -4.87 -8.45 -7.88
C LEU A 425 -4.75 -9.14 -6.51
N ILE A 426 -4.35 -8.43 -5.46
CA ILE A 426 -4.31 -8.96 -4.09
C ILE A 426 -5.70 -9.40 -3.66
N THR A 427 -6.70 -8.54 -3.85
CA THR A 427 -8.09 -8.79 -3.49
C THR A 427 -8.64 -9.99 -4.23
N GLN A 428 -8.42 -10.05 -5.54
CA GLN A 428 -8.82 -11.18 -6.38
C GLN A 428 -8.18 -12.50 -5.92
N CYS A 429 -6.86 -12.52 -5.69
CA CYS A 429 -6.17 -13.73 -5.25
C CYS A 429 -6.67 -14.24 -3.89
N LEU A 430 -6.95 -13.34 -2.95
CA LEU A 430 -7.51 -13.70 -1.65
C LEU A 430 -8.91 -14.30 -1.81
N LYS A 431 -9.76 -13.69 -2.65
CA LYS A 431 -11.11 -14.18 -2.94
C LYS A 431 -11.11 -15.52 -3.66
N ASP A 432 -10.28 -15.69 -4.68
CA ASP A 432 -10.17 -16.95 -5.46
C ASP A 432 -9.73 -18.13 -4.61
N SER A 433 -8.97 -17.87 -3.54
CA SER A 433 -8.49 -18.89 -2.61
C SER A 433 -9.43 -19.12 -1.42
N GLU A 434 -10.60 -18.46 -1.38
CA GLU A 434 -11.57 -18.61 -0.30
C GLU A 434 -12.19 -20.00 -0.24
N THR A 435 -12.49 -20.43 0.99
CA THR A 435 -13.27 -21.63 1.28
C THR A 435 -14.44 -21.29 2.18
N SER A 436 -15.44 -22.17 2.20
CA SER A 436 -16.57 -22.03 3.13
C SER A 436 -16.11 -22.21 4.58
N LYS A 437 -16.65 -21.38 5.47
CA LYS A 437 -16.49 -21.55 6.92
C LYS A 437 -16.96 -22.95 7.37
N PRO A 438 -16.47 -23.47 8.50
CA PRO A 438 -16.99 -24.72 9.05
C PRO A 438 -18.47 -24.63 9.42
N ASN A 439 -19.17 -25.77 9.31
CA ASN A 439 -20.59 -25.88 9.67
C ASN A 439 -20.81 -25.61 11.17
N PHE A 440 -19.87 -26.06 12.01
CA PHE A 440 -19.85 -25.81 13.45
C PHE A 440 -18.56 -25.09 13.81
N MET A 441 -18.69 -23.93 14.47
CA MET A 441 -17.52 -23.21 14.96
C MET A 441 -16.96 -23.92 16.19
N PRO A 442 -15.64 -24.17 16.28
CA PRO A 442 -15.05 -24.76 17.48
C PRO A 442 -15.25 -23.85 18.69
N ARG A 443 -15.73 -24.43 19.79
CA ARG A 443 -15.88 -23.73 21.07
C ARG A 443 -14.78 -24.16 22.02
N LEU A 444 -13.99 -23.20 22.45
CA LEU A 444 -12.84 -23.37 23.33
C LEU A 444 -13.19 -22.95 24.76
N TYR A 445 -12.68 -23.70 25.74
CA TYR A 445 -12.78 -23.37 27.15
C TYR A 445 -11.37 -23.05 27.67
N ILE A 446 -11.11 -21.78 27.97
CA ILE A 446 -9.78 -21.26 28.30
C ILE A 446 -9.73 -20.91 29.78
N ASN A 447 -8.71 -21.39 30.49
CA ASN A 447 -8.44 -21.04 31.87
C ASN A 447 -7.37 -19.94 31.95
N ARG A 448 -7.80 -18.69 32.07
CA ARG A 448 -6.89 -17.54 32.17
C ARG A 448 -6.15 -17.46 33.49
N ARG A 449 -6.76 -17.90 34.59
CA ARG A 449 -6.08 -17.93 35.90
C ARG A 449 -4.83 -18.80 35.86
N LEU A 450 -4.93 -20.00 35.28
CA LEU A 450 -3.77 -20.88 35.10
C LEU A 450 -2.74 -20.29 34.12
N ALA A 451 -3.20 -19.60 33.07
CA ALA A 451 -2.29 -18.93 32.14
C ALA A 451 -1.54 -17.76 32.80
N MET A 452 -2.20 -16.99 33.66
CA MET A 452 -1.60 -15.92 34.45
C MET A 452 -0.56 -16.47 35.44
N GLU A 453 -0.92 -17.52 36.20
CA GLU A 453 0.02 -18.21 37.10
C GLU A 453 1.25 -18.75 36.34
N HIS A 454 1.04 -19.29 35.14
CA HIS A 454 2.13 -19.74 34.25
C HIS A 454 2.98 -18.58 33.75
N ARG A 455 2.38 -17.45 33.37
CA ARG A 455 3.10 -16.27 32.89
C ARG A 455 3.98 -15.66 33.98
N ASP A 456 3.48 -15.60 35.21
CA ASP A 456 4.22 -15.09 36.36
C ASP A 456 5.40 -15.99 36.73
N ASN A 457 5.25 -17.30 36.57
CA ASN A 457 6.33 -18.26 36.82
C ASN A 457 6.30 -19.47 35.86
N PRO A 458 6.89 -19.33 34.66
CA PRO A 458 6.88 -20.38 33.64
C PRO A 458 7.61 -21.67 34.07
N SER A 459 8.47 -21.59 35.09
CA SER A 459 9.22 -22.76 35.58
C SER A 459 8.34 -23.82 36.24
N LEU A 460 7.13 -23.46 36.68
CA LEU A 460 6.19 -24.37 37.33
C LEU A 460 5.51 -25.35 36.35
N ASP A 461 5.45 -24.99 35.06
CA ASP A 461 4.91 -25.81 33.99
C ASP A 461 5.86 -25.85 32.79
N SER A 462 6.84 -26.75 32.88
CA SER A 462 7.82 -26.99 31.80
C SER A 462 7.19 -27.45 30.48
N SER A 463 5.95 -27.93 30.48
CA SER A 463 5.22 -28.30 29.26
C SER A 463 4.48 -27.12 28.61
N CYS A 464 4.41 -25.99 29.32
CA CYS A 464 3.68 -24.78 28.96
C CYS A 464 2.20 -25.02 28.62
N LYS A 465 1.61 -26.13 29.04
CA LYS A 465 0.22 -26.51 28.72
C LYS A 465 -0.81 -25.49 29.22
N ASN A 466 -0.47 -24.76 30.28
CA ASN A 466 -1.36 -23.78 30.90
C ASN A 466 -1.38 -22.43 30.16
N ALA A 467 -0.43 -22.16 29.27
CA ALA A 467 -0.45 -20.96 28.43
C ALA A 467 -1.70 -20.94 27.53
N VAL A 468 -2.35 -19.77 27.36
CA VAL A 468 -3.51 -19.60 26.48
C VAL A 468 -3.20 -20.13 25.09
N PHE A 469 -2.01 -19.85 24.56
CA PHE A 469 -1.57 -20.35 23.26
C PHE A 469 -1.69 -21.87 23.14
N ASN A 470 -1.18 -22.62 24.11
CA ASN A 470 -1.24 -24.08 24.07
C ASN A 470 -2.66 -24.61 24.37
N GLN A 471 -3.43 -23.94 25.23
CA GLN A 471 -4.84 -24.27 25.46
C GLN A 471 -5.66 -24.15 24.16
N VAL A 472 -5.46 -23.07 23.40
CA VAL A 472 -6.12 -22.84 22.10
C VAL A 472 -5.63 -23.85 21.06
N PHE A 473 -4.31 -24.04 20.95
CA PHE A 473 -3.72 -24.98 20.00
C PHE A 473 -4.26 -26.40 20.18
N GLU A 474 -4.30 -26.90 21.42
CA GLU A 474 -4.83 -28.22 21.73
C GLU A 474 -6.35 -28.29 21.54
N GLY A 475 -7.08 -27.23 21.91
CA GLY A 475 -8.53 -27.15 21.76
C GLY A 475 -9.04 -27.13 20.31
N LEU A 476 -8.20 -26.70 19.36
CA LEU A 476 -8.50 -26.64 17.93
C LEU A 476 -8.05 -27.87 17.14
N LYS A 477 -7.43 -28.87 17.79
CA LYS A 477 -7.09 -30.12 17.12
C LYS A 477 -8.35 -30.84 16.62
N PRO A 478 -8.26 -31.57 15.49
CA PRO A 478 -9.39 -32.34 14.99
C PRO A 478 -9.97 -33.26 16.07
N SER A 479 -11.29 -33.25 16.19
CA SER A 479 -12.03 -34.05 17.16
C SER A 479 -13.23 -34.73 16.49
N GLU A 480 -13.95 -35.60 17.20
CA GLU A 480 -15.17 -36.24 16.69
C GLU A 480 -16.25 -35.22 16.23
N LYS A 481 -16.18 -33.97 16.70
CA LYS A 481 -17.12 -32.89 16.33
C LYS A 481 -16.66 -32.06 15.14
N PHE A 482 -15.38 -32.10 14.79
CA PHE A 482 -14.76 -31.36 13.69
C PHE A 482 -13.59 -32.16 13.13
N GLU A 483 -13.86 -32.90 12.05
CA GLU A 483 -12.94 -33.89 11.46
C GLU A 483 -11.69 -33.29 10.80
N LYS A 484 -11.71 -31.98 10.51
CA LYS A 484 -10.64 -31.29 9.77
C LYS A 484 -10.10 -30.11 10.55
N THR A 485 -8.80 -29.87 10.41
CA THR A 485 -8.16 -28.64 10.84
C THR A 485 -8.79 -27.43 10.15
N LEU A 486 -8.94 -26.32 10.87
CA LEU A 486 -9.37 -25.06 10.28
C LEU A 486 -8.36 -24.60 9.22
N ASP A 487 -8.86 -24.16 8.08
CA ASP A 487 -8.01 -23.67 6.98
C ASP A 487 -7.91 -22.15 6.92
N TYR A 488 -8.75 -21.42 7.67
CA TYR A 488 -8.73 -19.97 7.85
C TYR A 488 -8.83 -19.15 6.55
N ARG A 489 -9.27 -19.77 5.45
CA ARG A 489 -9.41 -19.12 4.13
C ARG A 489 -10.82 -18.60 3.91
N TRP A 490 -11.51 -18.15 4.95
CA TRP A 490 -12.92 -17.80 4.84
C TRP A 490 -13.10 -16.38 4.30
N PRO A 491 -14.30 -16.05 3.77
CA PRO A 491 -14.65 -14.69 3.40
C PRO A 491 -14.49 -13.71 4.57
N ALA A 492 -14.06 -12.48 4.28
CA ALA A 492 -13.73 -11.45 5.29
C ALA A 492 -14.86 -11.08 6.26
N ARG A 493 -16.12 -11.39 5.92
CA ARG A 493 -17.28 -11.25 6.81
C ARG A 493 -17.29 -12.24 7.99
N TYR A 494 -16.44 -13.27 7.95
CA TYR A 494 -16.28 -14.26 9.01
C TYR A 494 -14.91 -14.06 9.69
N ASP A 495 -14.82 -13.02 10.51
CA ASP A 495 -13.60 -12.61 11.20
C ASP A 495 -13.36 -13.34 12.53
N GLN A 496 -14.34 -14.10 13.04
CA GLN A 496 -14.19 -14.93 14.23
C GLN A 496 -13.80 -16.38 13.88
N TRP A 497 -12.65 -16.84 14.37
CA TRP A 497 -12.11 -18.19 14.05
C TRP A 497 -12.48 -19.29 15.04
N TRP A 498 -12.88 -18.93 16.25
CA TRP A 498 -13.39 -19.83 17.29
C TRP A 498 -14.30 -19.10 18.26
N GLU A 499 -15.16 -19.83 18.95
CA GLU A 499 -15.91 -19.33 20.10
C GLU A 499 -15.09 -19.52 21.38
N CYS A 500 -15.03 -18.50 22.22
CA CYS A 500 -14.25 -18.54 23.46
C CYS A 500 -15.16 -18.54 24.70
N LYS A 501 -14.85 -19.39 25.68
CA LYS A 501 -15.44 -19.43 27.02
C LYS A 501 -14.34 -19.43 28.07
N PHE A 502 -14.18 -18.33 28.78
CA PHE A 502 -13.25 -18.24 29.89
C PHE A 502 -13.84 -18.93 31.13
N ILE A 503 -13.06 -19.83 31.72
CA ILE A 503 -13.51 -20.62 32.87
C ILE A 503 -13.59 -19.68 34.09
N ALA A 504 -14.76 -19.64 34.72
CA ALA A 504 -15.08 -18.78 35.86
C ALA A 504 -15.15 -17.26 35.57
N GLU A 505 -15.26 -16.86 34.29
CA GLU A 505 -15.48 -15.47 33.87
C GLU A 505 -16.79 -15.35 33.08
N GLY A 506 -17.49 -14.22 33.23
CA GLY A 506 -18.73 -13.93 32.52
C GLY A 506 -18.50 -13.30 31.14
N ILE A 507 -18.43 -14.10 30.09
CA ILE A 507 -18.40 -13.56 28.72
C ILE A 507 -19.81 -13.22 28.24
N ILE A 508 -20.07 -11.92 28.03
CA ILE A 508 -21.34 -11.40 27.52
C ILE A 508 -21.46 -11.62 25.99
N ASP A 509 -20.36 -11.46 25.24
CA ASP A 509 -20.32 -11.55 23.77
C ASP A 509 -19.22 -12.50 23.25
N GLN A 510 -19.53 -13.28 22.20
CA GLN A 510 -18.59 -14.25 21.61
C GLN A 510 -17.44 -13.59 20.85
N GLY A 511 -17.64 -12.40 20.28
CA GLY A 511 -16.60 -11.68 19.53
C GLY A 511 -15.49 -11.15 20.44
N GLY A 512 -15.86 -10.56 21.59
CA GLY A 512 -14.89 -10.08 22.59
C GLY A 512 -13.96 -11.18 23.11
N GLY A 513 -14.53 -12.34 23.47
CA GLY A 513 -13.73 -13.46 23.98
C GLY A 513 -12.71 -14.01 22.97
N PHE A 514 -13.03 -13.99 21.67
CA PHE A 514 -12.09 -14.33 20.60
C PHE A 514 -10.93 -13.32 20.54
N ARG A 515 -11.23 -12.02 20.47
CA ARG A 515 -10.21 -10.96 20.41
C ARG A 515 -9.29 -10.98 21.62
N ASP A 516 -9.85 -11.16 22.81
CA ASP A 516 -9.03 -11.19 24.00
C ASP A 516 -8.14 -12.45 24.05
N SER A 517 -8.60 -13.60 23.51
CA SER A 517 -7.75 -14.79 23.39
C SER A 517 -6.57 -14.57 22.43
N LEU A 518 -6.76 -13.83 21.33
CA LEU A 518 -5.66 -13.41 20.44
C LEU A 518 -4.69 -12.46 21.15
N ALA A 519 -5.21 -11.53 21.95
CA ALA A 519 -4.40 -10.60 22.72
C ALA A 519 -3.56 -11.32 23.79
N ASP A 520 -4.15 -12.31 24.48
CA ASP A 520 -3.44 -13.12 25.46
C ASP A 520 -2.32 -13.95 24.81
N MET A 521 -2.60 -14.60 23.67
CA MET A 521 -1.57 -15.31 22.91
C MET A 521 -0.46 -14.37 22.42
N SER A 522 -0.81 -13.17 21.95
CA SER A 522 0.17 -12.17 21.53
C SER A 522 1.12 -11.79 22.67
N GLU A 523 0.58 -11.55 23.87
CA GLU A 523 1.37 -11.23 25.07
C GLU A 523 2.21 -12.42 25.56
N GLU A 524 1.75 -13.66 25.39
CA GLU A 524 2.55 -14.85 25.72
C GLU A 524 3.69 -15.11 24.71
N LEU A 525 3.48 -14.78 23.44
CA LEU A 525 4.47 -14.96 22.36
C LEU A 525 5.52 -13.84 22.37
N CYS A 526 5.09 -12.60 22.52
CA CYS A 526 5.95 -11.40 22.54
C CYS A 526 5.51 -10.48 23.69
N PRO A 527 5.98 -10.72 24.92
CA PRO A 527 5.63 -9.89 26.08
C PRO A 527 5.90 -8.40 25.85
N SER A 528 4.97 -7.54 26.27
CA SER A 528 5.10 -6.09 26.09
C SER A 528 6.09 -5.46 27.06
N SER A 529 6.39 -6.11 28.19
CA SER A 529 7.36 -5.67 29.20
C SER A 529 8.63 -6.53 29.17
N ALA A 530 9.79 -5.88 29.17
CA ALA A 530 11.09 -6.54 29.30
C ALA A 530 11.27 -7.28 30.64
N GLU A 531 10.55 -6.86 31.68
CA GLU A 531 10.61 -7.49 33.02
C GLU A 531 9.81 -8.80 33.10
N CYS A 532 8.90 -9.04 32.14
CA CYS A 532 8.05 -10.23 32.15
C CYS A 532 8.85 -11.49 31.74
N PRO A 533 8.70 -12.64 32.44
CA PRO A 533 9.28 -13.90 31.98
C PRO A 533 8.79 -14.31 30.58
N MET A 534 9.62 -15.07 29.86
CA MET A 534 9.17 -15.69 28.60
C MET A 534 8.21 -16.85 28.92
N ALA A 535 6.91 -16.65 28.69
CA ALA A 535 5.88 -17.66 28.95
C ALA A 535 5.96 -18.86 27.99
N LEU A 536 6.45 -18.65 26.77
CA LEU A 536 6.56 -19.65 25.72
C LEU A 536 7.98 -19.71 25.15
N PRO A 537 8.48 -20.91 24.78
CA PRO A 537 9.84 -21.07 24.26
C PRO A 537 9.98 -20.74 22.76
N PHE A 538 8.95 -20.19 22.11
CA PHE A 538 8.92 -20.01 20.64
C PHE A 538 9.66 -18.76 20.17
N PHE A 539 9.72 -17.73 21.00
CA PHE A 539 10.47 -16.52 20.68
C PHE A 539 11.47 -16.26 21.79
N THR A 540 12.53 -15.53 21.47
CA THR A 540 13.50 -15.01 22.42
C THR A 540 13.67 -13.51 22.18
N ARG A 541 14.07 -12.80 23.23
CA ARG A 541 14.37 -11.37 23.14
C ARG A 541 15.62 -11.15 22.30
N THR A 542 15.65 -10.05 21.55
CA THR A 542 16.86 -9.62 20.86
C THR A 542 17.94 -9.15 21.84
N SER A 543 19.20 -9.05 21.40
CA SER A 543 20.31 -8.55 22.21
C SER A 543 20.19 -7.06 22.57
N ASN A 544 19.29 -6.32 21.91
CA ASN A 544 19.14 -4.87 22.04
C ASN A 544 18.25 -4.39 23.21
N GLN A 545 17.79 -5.30 24.09
CA GLN A 545 16.88 -4.96 25.19
C GLN A 545 17.41 -3.81 26.06
N GLY A 546 16.55 -2.85 26.39
CA GLY A 546 16.89 -1.70 27.22
C GLY A 546 17.67 -0.58 26.51
N SER A 547 17.91 -0.67 25.20
CA SER A 547 18.41 0.45 24.41
C SER A 547 17.30 1.47 24.16
N LEU A 548 17.54 2.76 24.48
CA LEU A 548 16.58 3.86 24.26
C LEU A 548 16.10 4.01 22.81
N GLU A 549 16.80 3.43 21.84
CA GLU A 549 16.56 3.58 20.41
C GLU A 549 15.97 2.33 19.74
N ALA A 550 15.91 1.17 20.43
CA ALA A 550 15.39 -0.08 19.87
C ALA A 550 14.10 -0.49 20.58
N ARG A 551 13.04 -0.80 19.80
CA ARG A 551 11.86 -1.47 20.35
C ARG A 551 12.26 -2.84 20.91
N ASP A 552 11.59 -3.28 21.96
CA ASP A 552 11.73 -4.63 22.50
C ASP A 552 11.22 -5.66 21.48
N TYR A 553 12.12 -6.07 20.59
CA TYR A 553 11.85 -7.03 19.54
C TYR A 553 12.13 -8.45 20.00
N TYR A 554 11.49 -9.38 19.30
CA TYR A 554 11.60 -10.81 19.49
C TYR A 554 11.99 -11.50 18.18
N VAL A 555 12.85 -12.51 18.28
CA VAL A 555 13.23 -13.37 17.15
C VAL A 555 12.86 -14.82 17.45
N PRO A 556 12.54 -15.65 16.44
CA PRO A 556 12.21 -17.05 16.70
C PRO A 556 13.39 -17.76 17.37
N ASN A 557 13.11 -18.53 18.42
CA ASN A 557 14.12 -19.24 19.20
C ASN A 557 14.80 -20.35 18.36
N PRO A 558 16.11 -20.25 18.06
CA PRO A 558 16.86 -21.27 17.29
C PRO A 558 16.79 -22.68 17.89
N SER A 559 16.78 -22.77 19.22
CA SER A 559 16.78 -24.04 19.95
C SER A 559 15.41 -24.72 20.00
N CYS A 560 14.31 -23.99 19.79
CA CYS A 560 12.97 -24.58 19.85
C CYS A 560 12.71 -25.55 18.69
N LYS A 561 12.33 -26.79 19.00
CA LYS A 561 12.07 -27.86 18.01
C LYS A 561 10.59 -28.12 17.74
N GLU A 562 9.68 -27.33 18.32
CA GLU A 562 8.24 -27.45 18.11
C GLU A 562 7.80 -26.79 16.79
N ILE A 563 8.37 -27.27 15.67
CA ILE A 563 8.20 -26.69 14.32
C ILE A 563 6.73 -26.58 13.90
N HIS A 564 5.89 -27.54 14.29
CA HIS A 564 4.45 -27.54 13.99
C HIS A 564 3.69 -26.38 14.66
N LYS A 565 4.16 -25.86 15.80
CA LYS A 565 3.57 -24.67 16.46
C LYS A 565 3.98 -23.38 15.77
N TYR A 566 5.20 -23.28 15.26
CA TYR A 566 5.60 -22.19 14.37
C TYR A 566 4.78 -22.17 13.08
N GLU A 567 4.51 -23.33 12.51
CA GLU A 567 3.61 -23.44 11.38
C GLU A 567 2.20 -22.96 11.71
N TRP A 568 1.67 -23.30 12.88
CA TRP A 568 0.37 -22.78 13.31
C TRP A 568 0.39 -21.27 13.58
N ILE A 569 1.46 -20.71 14.17
CA ILE A 569 1.65 -19.25 14.25
C ILE A 569 1.56 -18.63 12.85
N GLY A 570 2.23 -19.22 11.87
CA GLY A 570 2.12 -18.83 10.46
C GLY A 570 0.68 -18.83 9.93
N GLN A 571 -0.10 -19.86 10.26
CA GLN A 571 -1.52 -19.92 9.87
C GLN A 571 -2.34 -18.80 10.52
N LEU A 572 -2.10 -18.51 11.81
CA LEU A 572 -2.75 -17.39 12.50
C LEU A 572 -2.35 -16.04 11.89
N MET A 573 -1.10 -15.86 11.47
CA MET A 573 -0.67 -14.67 10.71
C MET A 573 -1.44 -14.55 9.40
N GLY A 574 -1.62 -15.65 8.67
CA GLY A 574 -2.40 -15.65 7.43
C GLY A 574 -3.88 -15.36 7.65
N ALA A 575 -4.44 -15.86 8.74
CA ALA A 575 -5.81 -15.58 9.15
C ALA A 575 -5.98 -14.10 9.49
N ALA A 576 -5.05 -13.51 10.24
CA ALA A 576 -5.03 -12.08 10.55
C ALA A 576 -4.92 -11.22 9.28
N LEU A 577 -4.06 -11.62 8.32
CA LEU A 577 -3.88 -10.91 7.04
C LEU A 577 -5.18 -10.83 6.22
N ARG A 578 -6.00 -11.88 6.27
CA ARG A 578 -7.33 -11.96 5.62
C ARG A 578 -8.43 -11.25 6.41
N GLY A 579 -8.31 -11.27 7.74
CA GLY A 579 -9.33 -10.81 8.67
C GLY A 579 -9.17 -9.35 9.08
N LYS A 580 -9.95 -8.96 10.09
CA LYS A 580 -9.93 -7.62 10.69
C LYS A 580 -9.24 -7.58 12.05
N ASP A 581 -8.94 -8.73 12.63
CA ASP A 581 -8.30 -8.88 13.94
C ASP A 581 -6.81 -9.20 13.79
N PHE A 582 -6.04 -8.82 14.80
CA PHE A 582 -4.59 -8.83 14.74
C PHE A 582 -3.97 -9.89 15.64
N LEU A 583 -2.87 -10.47 15.17
CA LEU A 583 -1.92 -11.21 15.99
C LEU A 583 -0.70 -10.31 16.20
N VAL A 584 -0.62 -9.67 17.36
CA VAL A 584 0.39 -8.62 17.60
C VAL A 584 1.72 -9.28 17.93
N LEU A 585 2.63 -9.31 16.97
CA LEU A 585 4.00 -9.81 17.14
C LEU A 585 5.00 -8.67 17.02
N ALA A 586 5.89 -8.53 18.00
CA ALA A 586 6.95 -7.53 18.00
C ALA A 586 8.22 -8.12 17.36
N LEU A 587 8.18 -8.39 16.06
CA LEU A 587 9.32 -8.95 15.30
C LEU A 587 10.08 -7.84 14.58
N PRO A 588 11.42 -7.93 14.47
CA PRO A 588 12.20 -6.96 13.71
C PRO A 588 11.97 -7.16 12.20
N GLY A 589 12.20 -6.10 11.41
CA GLY A 589 12.07 -6.13 9.95
C GLY A 589 12.82 -7.28 9.28
N LEU A 590 13.94 -7.73 9.87
CA LEU A 590 14.68 -8.93 9.44
C LEU A 590 13.78 -10.16 9.30
N VAL A 591 12.95 -10.46 10.30
CA VAL A 591 12.09 -11.65 10.32
C VAL A 591 10.97 -11.50 9.29
N TRP A 592 10.34 -10.32 9.19
CA TRP A 592 9.30 -10.05 8.19
C TRP A 592 9.83 -10.15 6.75
N LYS A 593 11.05 -9.66 6.49
CA LYS A 593 11.72 -9.81 5.19
C LYS A 593 11.95 -11.28 4.85
N GLN A 594 12.42 -12.09 5.80
CA GLN A 594 12.62 -13.52 5.59
C GLN A 594 11.28 -14.25 5.30
N LEU A 595 10.21 -13.93 6.04
CA LEU A 595 8.87 -14.48 5.81
C LEU A 595 8.30 -14.13 4.43
N THR A 596 8.57 -12.93 3.93
CA THR A 596 8.06 -12.44 2.65
C THR A 596 8.99 -12.72 1.47
N GLY A 597 10.18 -13.25 1.72
CA GLY A 597 11.20 -13.54 0.70
C GLY A 597 11.92 -12.31 0.16
N GLU A 598 11.92 -11.20 0.90
CA GLU A 598 12.71 -10.00 0.60
C GLU A 598 14.19 -10.21 0.97
N THR A 599 15.07 -9.47 0.28
CA THR A 599 16.51 -9.55 0.53
C THR A 599 16.87 -8.92 1.87
N ILE A 600 17.63 -9.68 2.67
CA ILE A 600 18.18 -9.23 3.95
C ILE A 600 19.61 -8.70 3.78
N SER A 601 19.95 -7.68 4.56
CA SER A 601 21.29 -7.08 4.60
C SER A 601 21.80 -7.00 6.04
N TRP A 602 23.02 -7.50 6.27
CA TRP A 602 23.65 -7.50 7.59
C TRP A 602 23.69 -6.09 8.21
N ASN A 603 24.25 -5.11 7.50
CA ASN A 603 24.44 -3.75 8.02
C ASN A 603 23.13 -2.97 8.23
N LYS A 604 22.02 -3.41 7.64
CA LYS A 604 20.75 -2.67 7.65
C LYS A 604 19.70 -3.31 8.54
N ASP A 605 19.58 -4.63 8.48
CA ASP A 605 18.48 -5.37 9.11
C ASP A 605 18.90 -6.00 10.44
N PHE A 606 20.17 -6.42 10.57
CA PHE A 606 20.67 -7.06 11.78
C PHE A 606 20.89 -6.10 12.97
N PRO A 607 21.12 -4.78 12.81
CA PRO A 607 21.20 -3.88 13.95
C PRO A 607 19.95 -3.86 14.82
N ALA A 608 18.77 -4.22 14.28
CA ALA A 608 17.53 -4.36 15.06
C ALA A 608 17.53 -5.59 15.97
N VAL A 609 18.40 -6.58 15.71
CA VAL A 609 18.60 -7.78 16.54
C VAL A 609 19.79 -7.59 17.49
N ASP A 610 20.93 -7.15 16.97
CA ASP A 610 22.17 -7.03 17.76
C ASP A 610 23.05 -5.91 17.20
N SER A 611 22.79 -4.68 17.62
CA SER A 611 23.53 -3.50 17.17
C SER A 611 24.99 -3.52 17.62
N VAL A 612 25.25 -4.07 18.81
CA VAL A 612 26.60 -4.19 19.39
C VAL A 612 27.46 -5.13 18.55
N LEU A 613 26.93 -6.29 18.16
CA LEU A 613 27.66 -7.23 17.31
C LEU A 613 27.95 -6.64 15.93
N VAL A 614 26.99 -5.95 15.30
CA VAL A 614 27.23 -5.30 14.00
C VAL A 614 28.38 -4.30 14.10
N ASN A 615 28.34 -3.42 15.10
CA ASN A 615 29.39 -2.42 15.34
C ASN A 615 30.76 -3.08 15.64
N LEU A 616 30.76 -4.19 16.39
CA LEU A 616 31.98 -4.95 16.70
C LEU A 616 32.62 -5.52 15.43
N LEU A 617 31.83 -6.18 14.56
CA LEU A 617 32.37 -6.77 13.32
C LEU A 617 32.81 -5.68 12.33
N GLU A 618 32.10 -4.56 12.24
CA GLU A 618 32.51 -3.41 11.42
C GLU A 618 33.83 -2.81 11.93
N ALA A 619 33.98 -2.67 13.24
CA ALA A 619 35.23 -2.21 13.84
C ALA A 619 36.37 -3.22 13.60
N MET A 620 36.10 -4.53 13.71
CA MET A 620 37.07 -5.61 13.48
C MET A 620 37.56 -5.64 12.03
N GLU A 621 36.69 -5.41 11.04
CA GLU A 621 37.07 -5.40 9.62
C GLU A 621 38.10 -4.29 9.30
N ASN A 622 37.89 -3.10 9.89
CA ASN A 622 38.68 -1.89 9.63
C ASN A 622 39.86 -1.67 10.60
N MET A 623 40.03 -2.56 11.59
CA MET A 623 41.09 -2.48 12.60
C MET A 623 42.46 -2.78 12.00
N ASP A 624 43.52 -2.17 12.52
CA ASP A 624 44.90 -2.56 12.21
C ASP A 624 45.33 -3.81 12.99
N GLN A 625 46.40 -4.47 12.52
CA GLN A 625 46.88 -5.73 13.08
C GLN A 625 47.30 -5.62 14.55
N GLU A 626 48.02 -4.56 14.94
CA GLU A 626 48.49 -4.39 16.31
C GLU A 626 47.31 -4.23 17.28
N THR A 627 46.31 -3.44 16.90
CA THR A 627 45.09 -3.26 17.68
C THR A 627 44.27 -4.55 17.76
N PHE A 628 44.20 -5.33 16.68
CA PHE A 628 43.50 -6.62 16.65
C PHE A 628 44.12 -7.62 17.61
N GLU A 629 45.43 -7.82 17.52
CA GLU A 629 46.17 -8.75 18.39
C GLU A 629 46.08 -8.32 19.86
N PHE A 630 46.10 -7.02 20.15
CA PHE A 630 45.90 -6.49 21.49
C PHE A 630 44.48 -6.73 22.04
N ARG A 631 43.44 -6.57 21.22
CA ARG A 631 42.04 -6.69 21.66
C ARG A 631 41.53 -8.14 21.71
N PHE A 632 41.96 -8.98 20.78
CA PHE A 632 41.38 -10.30 20.55
C PHE A 632 42.37 -11.44 20.76
N GLY A 633 43.68 -11.19 20.62
CA GLY A 633 44.77 -12.13 20.93
C GLY A 633 44.48 -13.59 20.54
N GLU A 634 44.78 -14.51 21.44
CA GLU A 634 44.39 -15.93 21.34
C GLU A 634 43.00 -16.21 21.97
N GLU A 635 42.30 -15.18 22.45
CA GLU A 635 40.99 -15.34 23.13
C GLU A 635 39.84 -15.49 22.13
N LEU A 636 39.94 -14.85 20.96
CA LEU A 636 38.91 -14.97 19.92
C LEU A 636 39.08 -16.31 19.19
N VAL A 637 38.09 -17.19 19.37
CA VAL A 637 38.02 -18.49 18.69
C VAL A 637 36.86 -18.53 17.70
N TYR A 638 36.83 -19.56 16.83
CA TYR A 638 35.77 -19.73 15.82
C TYR A 638 34.43 -20.19 16.43
N THR A 639 33.85 -19.36 17.29
CA THR A 639 32.54 -19.54 17.91
C THR A 639 31.74 -18.23 17.88
N THR A 640 30.42 -18.32 18.02
CA THR A 640 29.55 -17.15 18.21
C THR A 640 28.40 -17.49 19.15
N LEU A 641 27.79 -16.46 19.75
CA LEU A 641 26.63 -16.59 20.62
C LEU A 641 25.35 -16.36 19.80
N THR A 642 24.42 -17.31 19.83
CA THR A 642 23.10 -17.20 19.17
C THR A 642 22.11 -16.39 20.00
N SER A 643 20.93 -16.04 19.45
CA SER A 643 19.98 -15.14 20.13
C SER A 643 19.31 -15.74 21.37
N ASP A 644 19.39 -17.05 21.53
CA ASP A 644 18.98 -17.80 22.71
C ASP A 644 20.11 -18.01 23.73
N GLY A 645 21.31 -17.47 23.46
CA GLY A 645 22.46 -17.53 24.37
C GLY A 645 23.30 -18.80 24.26
N GLU A 646 23.09 -19.64 23.25
CA GLU A 646 23.90 -20.83 23.01
C GLU A 646 25.19 -20.48 22.26
N ILE A 647 26.29 -21.13 22.62
CA ILE A 647 27.59 -20.98 21.94
C ILE A 647 27.66 -22.02 20.83
N VAL A 648 27.83 -21.56 19.59
CA VAL A 648 27.94 -22.42 18.40
C VAL A 648 29.31 -22.29 17.75
N GLU A 649 29.86 -23.41 17.29
CA GLU A 649 31.11 -23.41 16.51
C GLU A 649 30.86 -22.98 15.06
N LEU A 650 31.70 -22.10 14.53
CA LEU A 650 31.62 -21.59 13.16
C LEU A 650 32.29 -22.54 12.15
N ILE A 651 33.25 -23.33 12.62
CA ILE A 651 33.94 -24.40 11.90
C ILE A 651 34.03 -25.64 12.82
N PRO A 652 34.21 -26.86 12.30
CA PRO A 652 34.36 -28.05 13.13
C PRO A 652 35.54 -27.94 14.11
N GLY A 653 35.28 -28.06 15.41
CA GLY A 653 36.31 -27.93 16.46
C GLY A 653 36.78 -26.48 16.68
N GLY A 654 36.01 -25.51 16.17
CA GLY A 654 36.33 -24.09 16.17
C GLY A 654 36.54 -23.49 17.55
N SER A 655 36.01 -24.12 18.62
CA SER A 655 36.24 -23.68 20.00
C SER A 655 37.70 -23.73 20.43
N ASN A 656 38.55 -24.48 19.72
CA ASN A 656 39.99 -24.63 20.02
C ASN A 656 40.90 -23.96 18.98
N VAL A 657 40.33 -23.20 18.06
CA VAL A 657 41.06 -22.56 16.96
C VAL A 657 40.98 -21.05 17.15
N ALA A 658 42.12 -20.40 17.42
CA ALA A 658 42.21 -18.96 17.51
C ALA A 658 42.08 -18.30 16.13
N VAL A 659 41.42 -17.14 16.09
CA VAL A 659 41.24 -16.32 14.89
C VAL A 659 42.39 -15.33 14.80
N HIS A 660 43.20 -15.44 13.74
CA HIS A 660 44.30 -14.50 13.51
C HIS A 660 43.82 -13.30 12.67
N TYR A 661 44.61 -12.23 12.63
CA TYR A 661 44.27 -11.02 11.88
C TYR A 661 43.97 -11.29 10.40
N ASP A 662 44.74 -12.19 9.77
CA ASP A 662 44.55 -12.57 8.36
C ASP A 662 43.25 -13.36 8.12
N ASP A 663 42.72 -14.01 9.15
CA ASP A 663 41.49 -14.81 9.10
C ASP A 663 40.23 -13.98 9.38
N ARG A 664 40.37 -12.74 9.84
CA ARG A 664 39.26 -11.93 10.40
C ARG A 664 38.08 -11.78 9.44
N SER A 665 38.33 -11.57 8.15
CA SER A 665 37.26 -11.38 7.16
C SER A 665 36.46 -12.66 6.94
N GLU A 666 37.10 -13.83 7.02
CA GLU A 666 36.42 -15.12 6.95
C GLU A 666 35.64 -15.41 8.24
N PHE A 667 36.22 -15.12 9.40
CA PHE A 667 35.50 -15.19 10.68
C PHE A 667 34.25 -14.31 10.67
N ILE A 668 34.37 -13.04 10.26
CA ILE A 668 33.25 -12.10 10.13
C ILE A 668 32.18 -12.70 9.22
N ARG A 669 32.56 -13.20 8.04
CA ARG A 669 31.63 -13.82 7.08
C ARG A 669 30.90 -15.02 7.69
N LEU A 670 31.58 -15.86 8.48
CA LEU A 670 31.00 -17.02 9.14
C LEU A 670 30.04 -16.62 10.27
N VAL A 671 30.39 -15.63 11.10
CA VAL A 671 29.49 -15.07 12.12
C VAL A 671 28.24 -14.51 11.48
N GLN A 672 28.39 -13.65 10.47
CA GLN A 672 27.26 -13.05 9.75
C GLN A 672 26.32 -14.11 9.18
N LYS A 673 26.87 -15.13 8.50
CA LYS A 673 26.07 -16.23 7.95
C LYS A 673 25.33 -16.98 9.05
N THR A 674 26.02 -17.37 10.12
CA THR A 674 25.44 -18.17 11.21
C THR A 674 24.30 -17.41 11.89
N ARG A 675 24.52 -16.14 12.23
CA ARG A 675 23.54 -15.30 12.93
C ARG A 675 22.33 -14.92 12.06
N LEU A 676 22.49 -14.80 10.75
CA LEU A 676 21.37 -14.58 9.82
C LEU A 676 20.55 -15.85 9.55
N GLU A 677 21.16 -17.04 9.69
CA GLU A 677 20.53 -18.33 9.37
C GLU A 677 20.07 -19.12 10.61
N GLU A 678 20.35 -18.66 11.83
CA GLU A 678 20.15 -19.43 13.06
C GLU A 678 18.70 -19.90 13.29
N SER A 679 17.70 -19.11 12.88
CA SER A 679 16.27 -19.43 13.04
C SER A 679 15.59 -19.87 11.74
N LYS A 680 16.37 -20.31 10.73
CA LYS A 680 15.87 -20.61 9.37
C LYS A 680 14.77 -21.67 9.37
N GLN A 681 14.84 -22.67 10.24
CA GLN A 681 13.83 -23.74 10.32
C GLN A 681 12.49 -23.22 10.86
N GLN A 682 12.53 -22.42 11.92
CA GLN A 682 11.36 -21.81 12.56
C GLN A 682 10.66 -20.84 11.60
N ILE A 683 11.44 -20.00 10.91
CA ILE A 683 10.92 -19.05 9.93
C ILE A 683 10.32 -19.76 8.72
N ALA A 684 10.97 -20.82 8.21
CA ALA A 684 10.42 -21.61 7.11
C ALA A 684 9.08 -22.26 7.49
N ALA A 685 8.92 -22.70 8.75
CA ALA A 685 7.66 -23.25 9.24
C ALA A 685 6.58 -22.18 9.36
N MET A 686 6.88 -21.00 9.92
CA MET A 686 5.95 -19.86 9.94
C MET A 686 5.52 -19.46 8.52
N GLN A 687 6.47 -19.40 7.58
CA GLN A 687 6.16 -19.12 6.18
C GLN A 687 5.27 -20.22 5.56
N ALA A 688 5.54 -21.50 5.82
CA ALA A 688 4.71 -22.59 5.33
C ALA A 688 3.27 -22.51 5.86
N GLY A 689 3.11 -22.16 7.15
CA GLY A 689 1.82 -21.90 7.76
C GLY A 689 1.07 -20.73 7.14
N LEU A 690 1.78 -19.62 6.92
CA LEU A 690 1.23 -18.44 6.27
C LEU A 690 0.72 -18.77 4.85
N LEU A 691 1.49 -19.54 4.09
CA LEU A 691 1.15 -19.96 2.73
C LEU A 691 0.02 -21.01 2.65
N LYS A 692 -0.32 -21.67 3.75
CA LYS A 692 -1.54 -22.50 3.83
C LYS A 692 -2.82 -21.66 3.79
N VAL A 693 -2.74 -20.40 4.18
CA VAL A 693 -3.90 -19.50 4.32
C VAL A 693 -3.88 -18.38 3.26
N VAL A 694 -2.70 -17.90 2.89
CA VAL A 694 -2.52 -16.77 1.96
C VAL A 694 -1.76 -17.23 0.71
N PRO A 695 -2.26 -16.94 -0.51
CA PRO A 695 -1.53 -17.18 -1.76
C PRO A 695 -0.10 -16.62 -1.77
N GLN A 696 0.84 -17.40 -2.31
CA GLN A 696 2.20 -16.92 -2.60
C GLN A 696 2.17 -15.64 -3.44
N ALA A 697 1.24 -15.56 -4.41
CA ALA A 697 1.01 -14.37 -5.22
C ALA A 697 0.73 -13.11 -4.37
N VAL A 698 -0.12 -13.22 -3.35
CA VAL A 698 -0.43 -12.12 -2.43
C VAL A 698 0.81 -11.72 -1.64
N LEU A 699 1.55 -12.71 -1.13
CA LEU A 699 2.77 -12.46 -0.36
C LEU A 699 3.88 -11.82 -1.21
N ASP A 700 3.97 -12.17 -2.49
CA ASP A 700 4.91 -11.58 -3.44
C ASP A 700 4.52 -10.13 -3.82
N LEU A 701 3.22 -9.83 -3.84
CA LEU A 701 2.70 -8.49 -4.12
C LEU A 701 2.82 -7.55 -2.92
N LEU A 702 2.79 -8.04 -1.68
CA LEU A 702 2.90 -7.24 -0.46
C LEU A 702 4.36 -7.02 -0.04
N THR A 703 4.69 -5.80 0.39
CA THR A 703 5.96 -5.53 1.10
C THR A 703 5.89 -6.10 2.52
N TRP A 704 7.05 -6.35 3.12
CA TRP A 704 7.13 -6.84 4.50
C TRP A 704 6.45 -5.90 5.49
N GLN A 705 6.47 -4.58 5.27
CA GLN A 705 5.79 -3.60 6.12
C GLN A 705 4.26 -3.69 6.01
N GLU A 706 3.72 -4.00 4.83
CA GLU A 706 2.28 -4.21 4.70
C GLU A 706 1.85 -5.55 5.27
N VAL A 707 2.68 -6.59 5.16
CA VAL A 707 2.42 -7.86 5.83
C VAL A 707 2.42 -7.67 7.35
N GLU A 708 3.42 -6.98 7.91
CA GLU A 708 3.43 -6.62 9.34
C GLU A 708 2.15 -5.87 9.73
N ARG A 709 1.79 -4.81 9.00
CA ARG A 709 0.59 -4.02 9.31
C ARG A 709 -0.71 -4.81 9.17
N LYS A 710 -0.83 -5.69 8.19
CA LYS A 710 -2.01 -6.55 8.03
C LYS A 710 -2.11 -7.63 9.11
N VAL A 711 -0.98 -8.15 9.59
CA VAL A 711 -0.95 -9.18 10.64
C VAL A 711 -1.12 -8.56 12.03
N CYS A 712 -0.36 -7.50 12.32
CA CYS A 712 -0.24 -6.96 13.66
C CYS A 712 -1.08 -5.69 13.88
N GLY A 713 -1.46 -4.97 12.82
CA GLY A 713 -1.96 -3.60 12.90
C GLY A 713 -0.85 -2.55 12.98
N ASP A 714 -1.21 -1.28 12.86
CA ASP A 714 -0.26 -0.16 12.88
C ASP A 714 0.39 0.00 14.27
N PRO A 715 1.73 -0.10 14.38
CA PRO A 715 2.42 -0.02 15.67
C PRO A 715 2.51 1.39 16.25
N GLU A 716 2.44 2.41 15.40
CA GLU A 716 2.43 3.81 15.80
C GLU A 716 1.01 4.36 15.71
N ILE A 717 0.48 4.79 16.84
CA ILE A 717 -0.89 5.26 16.98
C ILE A 717 -0.84 6.78 17.10
N THR A 718 -0.88 7.50 15.99
CA THR A 718 -0.91 8.97 16.03
C THR A 718 -2.29 9.49 16.47
N VAL A 719 -2.31 10.69 17.06
CA VAL A 719 -3.56 11.34 17.48
C VAL A 719 -4.45 11.61 16.26
N GLU A 720 -3.85 11.96 15.12
CA GLU A 720 -4.54 12.19 13.86
C GLU A 720 -5.20 10.91 13.33
N ALA A 721 -4.52 9.76 13.46
CA ALA A 721 -5.08 8.48 13.08
C ALA A 721 -6.26 8.08 13.97
N LEU A 722 -6.15 8.28 15.29
CA LEU A 722 -7.25 8.07 16.23
C LEU A 722 -8.44 8.98 15.88
N LYS A 723 -8.21 10.28 15.69
CA LYS A 723 -9.25 11.25 15.29
C LYS A 723 -10.02 10.83 14.05
N ARG A 724 -9.31 10.31 13.02
CA ARG A 724 -9.92 9.86 11.77
C ARG A 724 -10.87 8.67 11.96
N LEU A 725 -10.57 7.80 12.92
CA LEU A 725 -11.32 6.57 13.21
C LEU A 725 -12.36 6.75 14.34
N THR A 726 -12.38 7.91 14.99
CA THR A 726 -13.40 8.26 15.99
C THR A 726 -14.69 8.77 15.34
N ARG A 727 -15.82 8.34 15.88
CA ARG A 727 -17.17 8.82 15.61
C ARG A 727 -17.80 9.27 16.92
N TYR A 728 -18.63 10.29 16.85
CA TYR A 728 -19.30 10.86 18.02
C TYR A 728 -20.80 10.60 17.91
N GLU A 729 -21.41 10.13 18.99
CA GLU A 729 -22.87 10.03 19.11
C GLU A 729 -23.31 10.91 20.26
N ASP A 730 -24.35 11.72 20.05
CA ASP A 730 -24.85 12.71 21.01
C ASP A 730 -23.77 13.73 21.50
N LEU A 731 -22.69 13.88 20.72
CA LEU A 731 -21.57 14.80 20.95
C LEU A 731 -21.16 15.45 19.63
N GLU A 732 -20.89 16.75 19.69
CA GLU A 732 -20.29 17.49 18.57
C GLU A 732 -18.77 17.50 18.71
N GLN A 733 -18.05 17.58 17.58
CA GLN A 733 -16.58 17.65 17.60
C GLN A 733 -16.05 18.88 18.36
N THR A 734 -16.86 19.94 18.46
CA THR A 734 -16.53 21.17 19.19
C THR A 734 -16.82 21.10 20.69
N ASP A 735 -17.43 20.02 21.20
CA ASP A 735 -17.75 19.87 22.63
C ASP A 735 -16.47 19.90 23.50
N VAL A 736 -16.55 20.57 24.65
CA VAL A 736 -15.41 20.73 25.58
C VAL A 736 -14.85 19.38 26.05
N ARG A 737 -15.71 18.37 26.23
CA ARG A 737 -15.30 17.01 26.63
C ARG A 737 -14.45 16.36 25.56
N VAL A 738 -14.84 16.54 24.29
CA VAL A 738 -14.10 16.05 23.13
C VAL A 738 -12.76 16.77 22.99
N GLN A 739 -12.72 18.09 23.23
CA GLN A 739 -11.46 18.85 23.25
C GLN A 739 -10.51 18.34 24.33
N TYR A 740 -11.01 18.12 25.55
CA TYR A 740 -10.22 17.56 26.67
C TYR A 740 -9.71 16.15 26.39
N LEU A 741 -10.53 15.28 25.78
CA LEU A 741 -10.09 13.96 25.34
C LEU A 741 -8.89 14.05 24.40
N TRP A 742 -8.94 14.91 23.39
CA TRP A 742 -7.85 15.02 22.42
C TRP A 742 -6.60 15.69 22.97
N GLU A 743 -6.75 16.66 23.87
CA GLU A 743 -5.62 17.24 24.59
C GLU A 743 -4.92 16.18 25.47
N ALA A 744 -5.68 15.39 26.22
CA ALA A 744 -5.17 14.28 27.01
C ALA A 744 -4.43 13.25 26.15
N LEU A 745 -5.03 12.79 25.04
CA LEU A 745 -4.41 11.83 24.13
C LEU A 745 -3.19 12.39 23.38
N THR A 746 -3.06 13.71 23.26
CA THR A 746 -1.86 14.34 22.69
C THR A 746 -0.68 14.27 23.66
N ASN A 747 -0.93 14.32 24.96
CA ASN A 747 0.09 14.16 26.00
C ASN A 747 0.48 12.69 26.24
N PHE A 748 -0.28 11.74 25.71
CA PHE A 748 0.00 10.32 25.86
C PHE A 748 1.21 9.87 25.02
N THR A 749 2.04 9.02 25.61
CA THR A 749 3.04 8.26 24.86
C THR A 749 2.36 7.32 23.84
N ASN A 750 3.12 6.75 22.91
CA ASN A 750 2.56 5.74 22.01
C ASN A 750 2.05 4.50 22.77
N GLU A 751 2.72 4.13 23.87
CA GLU A 751 2.31 3.05 24.75
C GLU A 751 0.98 3.38 25.46
N ASP A 752 0.84 4.57 26.01
CA ASP A 752 -0.41 5.02 26.64
C ASP A 752 -1.57 5.01 25.62
N ARG A 753 -1.32 5.45 24.38
CA ARG A 753 -2.32 5.42 23.29
C ARG A 753 -2.71 3.99 22.89
N SER A 754 -1.76 3.06 22.89
CA SER A 754 -2.01 1.63 22.66
C SER A 754 -2.88 1.00 23.76
N ARG A 755 -2.55 1.28 25.03
CA ARG A 755 -3.34 0.82 26.18
C ARG A 755 -4.74 1.42 26.19
N PHE A 756 -4.87 2.71 25.87
CA PHE A 756 -6.17 3.36 25.69
C PHE A 756 -7.00 2.70 24.58
N LEU A 757 -6.39 2.42 23.42
CA LEU A 757 -7.09 1.75 22.33
C LEU A 757 -7.60 0.36 22.77
N ARG A 758 -6.79 -0.39 23.52
CA ARG A 758 -7.17 -1.69 24.08
C ARG A 758 -8.33 -1.56 25.06
N PHE A 759 -8.27 -0.56 25.93
CA PHE A 759 -9.35 -0.26 26.88
C PHE A 759 -10.68 0.00 26.17
N VAL A 760 -10.68 0.73 25.04
CA VAL A 760 -11.92 1.08 24.34
C VAL A 760 -12.41 -0.01 23.38
N THR A 761 -11.49 -0.73 22.72
CA THR A 761 -11.81 -1.58 21.55
C THR A 761 -11.43 -3.05 21.73
N GLY A 762 -10.69 -3.39 22.78
CA GLY A 762 -10.02 -4.69 22.93
C GLY A 762 -8.78 -4.87 22.05
N ARG A 763 -8.44 -3.89 21.18
CA ARG A 763 -7.30 -3.95 20.26
C ARG A 763 -6.18 -3.01 20.69
N SER A 764 -4.93 -3.48 20.60
CA SER A 764 -3.76 -2.66 20.93
C SER A 764 -3.16 -1.92 19.74
N ARG A 765 -3.67 -2.14 18.51
CA ARG A 765 -3.19 -1.48 17.28
C ARG A 765 -4.35 -1.06 16.38
N LEU A 766 -4.11 -0.04 15.56
CA LEU A 766 -5.06 0.44 14.55
C LEU A 766 -5.03 -0.44 13.29
N PRO A 767 -6.08 -0.40 12.44
CA PRO A 767 -7.33 0.33 12.59
C PRO A 767 -8.34 -0.31 13.58
N ALA A 768 -9.01 0.55 14.35
CA ALA A 768 -10.20 0.19 15.12
C ALA A 768 -11.14 1.40 15.16
N PRO A 769 -12.43 1.25 14.79
CA PRO A 769 -13.39 2.34 14.94
C PRO A 769 -13.60 2.61 16.44
N ILE A 770 -13.78 3.88 16.80
CA ILE A 770 -14.03 4.30 18.18
C ILE A 770 -15.31 5.13 18.20
N TYR A 771 -16.27 4.77 19.03
CA TYR A 771 -17.51 5.52 19.23
C TYR A 771 -17.44 6.23 20.57
N VAL A 772 -17.53 7.56 20.58
CA VAL A 772 -17.50 8.35 21.82
C VAL A 772 -18.90 8.85 22.10
N ILE A 773 -19.41 8.49 23.28
CA ILE A 773 -20.76 8.78 23.75
C ILE A 773 -20.65 9.48 25.10
N PRO A 774 -21.50 10.47 25.41
CA PRO A 774 -21.48 11.08 26.73
C PRO A 774 -21.97 10.06 27.77
N ASP A 775 -21.31 10.01 28.93
CA ASP A 775 -21.80 9.19 30.04
C ASP A 775 -23.19 9.67 30.51
N LYS A 776 -24.15 8.74 30.59
CA LYS A 776 -25.56 9.01 30.92
C LYS A 776 -25.80 9.13 32.43
N GLN A 777 -24.83 8.80 33.28
CA GLN A 777 -24.90 8.99 34.73
C GLN A 777 -24.59 10.46 35.09
N GLY A 778 -25.63 11.30 34.98
CA GLY A 778 -25.75 12.71 35.37
C GLY A 778 -24.56 13.43 36.06
N SER A 779 -24.01 14.41 35.36
CA SER A 779 -23.70 15.81 35.74
C SER A 779 -23.05 16.21 37.09
N GLU A 780 -22.82 15.35 38.09
CA GLU A 780 -22.31 15.79 39.41
C GLU A 780 -21.10 15.02 39.96
N THR A 781 -20.68 13.91 39.36
CA THR A 781 -19.53 13.12 39.82
C THR A 781 -18.30 13.37 38.96
N THR A 782 -17.54 14.45 39.25
CA THR A 782 -16.28 14.78 38.54
C THR A 782 -15.16 13.76 38.74
N ASP A 783 -15.38 12.76 39.60
CA ASP A 783 -14.42 11.71 39.95
C ASP A 783 -14.66 10.35 39.29
N ALA A 784 -15.74 10.20 38.51
CA ALA A 784 -16.04 8.95 37.82
C ALA A 784 -14.90 8.55 36.87
N LEU A 785 -14.59 7.25 36.81
CA LEU A 785 -13.69 6.70 35.80
C LEU A 785 -14.43 6.53 34.48
N PRO A 786 -13.73 6.67 33.33
CA PRO A 786 -14.34 6.42 32.04
C PRO A 786 -14.72 4.93 31.94
N GLN A 787 -15.82 4.65 31.25
CA GLN A 787 -16.26 3.27 30.99
C GLN A 787 -16.15 2.97 29.50
N SER A 788 -15.95 1.70 29.16
CA SER A 788 -15.92 1.26 27.77
C SER A 788 -16.78 0.03 27.54
N SER A 789 -17.21 -0.14 26.30
CA SER A 789 -17.80 -1.38 25.79
C SER A 789 -17.00 -1.80 24.57
N THR A 790 -16.06 -2.72 24.78
CA THR A 790 -15.15 -3.21 23.74
C THR A 790 -15.85 -4.01 22.64
N CYS A 791 -17.09 -4.45 22.86
CA CYS A 791 -17.94 -5.09 21.85
C CYS A 791 -18.41 -4.11 20.77
N SER A 792 -18.80 -2.90 21.17
CA SER A 792 -19.24 -1.81 20.29
C SER A 792 -18.15 -0.77 20.04
N SER A 793 -16.93 -1.01 20.55
CA SER A 793 -15.82 -0.05 20.55
C SER A 793 -16.21 1.32 21.09
N THR A 794 -17.04 1.33 22.14
CA THR A 794 -17.64 2.54 22.68
C THR A 794 -16.88 3.01 23.92
N LEU A 795 -16.56 4.31 23.96
CA LEU A 795 -16.09 5.03 25.14
C LEU A 795 -17.24 5.89 25.68
N TYR A 796 -17.65 5.63 26.91
CA TYR A 796 -18.52 6.52 27.67
C TYR A 796 -17.64 7.56 28.35
N LEU A 797 -17.71 8.81 27.85
CA LEU A 797 -16.84 9.90 28.26
C LEU A 797 -17.52 10.75 29.35
N PRO A 798 -16.99 10.73 30.60
CA PRO A 798 -17.50 11.59 31.67
C PRO A 798 -17.18 13.07 31.44
N ASN A 799 -17.92 13.93 32.14
CA ASN A 799 -17.69 15.38 32.09
C ASN A 799 -16.59 15.81 33.08
N TYR A 800 -15.33 15.74 32.65
CA TYR A 800 -14.20 16.13 33.49
C TYR A 800 -14.03 17.65 33.60
N PRO A 801 -13.54 18.17 34.74
CA PRO A 801 -13.36 19.61 34.95
C PRO A 801 -12.18 20.20 34.16
N SER A 802 -11.21 19.39 33.74
CA SER A 802 -10.07 19.83 32.91
C SER A 802 -9.49 18.67 32.08
N ALA A 803 -8.74 19.02 31.03
CA ALA A 803 -7.98 18.06 30.22
C ALA A 803 -6.99 17.23 31.05
N LYS A 804 -6.37 17.84 32.09
CA LYS A 804 -5.44 17.14 32.99
C LYS A 804 -6.14 16.03 33.79
N VAL A 805 -7.34 16.30 34.32
CA VAL A 805 -8.11 15.27 35.04
C VAL A 805 -8.57 14.18 34.07
N CYS A 806 -8.98 14.55 32.85
CA CYS A 806 -9.30 13.58 31.80
C CYS A 806 -8.10 12.66 31.50
N GLU A 807 -6.91 13.24 31.36
CA GLU A 807 -5.65 12.52 31.14
C GLU A 807 -5.35 11.51 32.26
N GLU A 808 -5.41 11.95 33.52
CA GLU A 808 -5.15 11.10 34.69
C GLU A 808 -6.15 9.94 34.77
N LYS A 809 -7.45 10.20 34.59
CA LYS A 809 -8.51 9.20 34.70
C LYS A 809 -8.49 8.20 33.52
N LEU A 810 -8.24 8.67 32.30
CA LEU A 810 -8.07 7.81 31.12
C LEU A 810 -6.85 6.92 31.26
N ARG A 811 -5.71 7.47 31.69
CA ARG A 811 -4.48 6.69 31.92
C ARG A 811 -4.71 5.65 33.00
N TYR A 812 -5.35 6.02 34.11
CA TYR A 812 -5.67 5.07 35.17
C TYR A 812 -6.54 3.91 34.66
N ALA A 813 -7.64 4.20 33.96
CA ALA A 813 -8.52 3.17 33.41
C ALA A 813 -7.79 2.25 32.41
N ALA A 814 -6.98 2.84 31.51
CA ALA A 814 -6.23 2.09 30.51
C ALA A 814 -5.19 1.11 31.09
N TYR A 815 -4.64 1.40 32.27
CA TYR A 815 -3.65 0.53 32.92
C TYR A 815 -4.29 -0.51 33.86
N ASN A 816 -5.45 -0.23 34.44
CA ASN A 816 -6.02 -1.06 35.50
C ASN A 816 -7.21 -1.92 35.05
N CYS A 817 -7.90 -1.57 33.96
CA CYS A 817 -9.01 -2.37 33.42
C CYS A 817 -8.50 -3.36 32.35
N VAL A 818 -7.85 -4.44 32.80
CA VAL A 818 -7.22 -5.46 31.93
C VAL A 818 -8.15 -6.65 31.62
N ALA A 819 -9.26 -6.81 32.36
CA ALA A 819 -10.25 -7.88 32.20
C ALA A 819 -11.70 -7.37 32.26
N ILE A 820 -12.65 -8.16 31.72
CA ILE A 820 -14.09 -7.89 31.76
C ILE A 820 -14.58 -8.27 33.17
N ASP A 821 -14.68 -7.30 34.07
CA ASP A 821 -15.29 -7.50 35.38
C ASP A 821 -16.82 -7.59 35.21
N THR A 822 -17.38 -8.76 35.46
CA THR A 822 -18.82 -8.89 35.72
C THR A 822 -19.03 -8.80 37.23
N ASP A 823 -19.41 -7.62 37.72
CA ASP A 823 -19.89 -7.39 39.10
C ASP A 823 -21.22 -8.12 39.42
N MET A 824 -21.58 -9.18 38.71
CA MET A 824 -22.83 -9.92 38.91
C MET A 824 -22.60 -11.43 38.73
N SER A 825 -22.26 -12.12 39.82
CA SER A 825 -22.57 -13.54 39.95
C SER A 825 -24.08 -13.70 40.14
N PRO A 826 -24.82 -14.44 39.29
CA PRO A 826 -26.22 -14.79 39.57
C PRO A 826 -26.35 -15.90 40.63
N TRP A 827 -25.24 -16.33 41.25
CA TRP A 827 -25.19 -17.47 42.18
C TRP A 827 -24.81 -17.06 43.61
N GLU A 828 -25.14 -15.84 44.01
CA GLU A 828 -25.30 -15.49 45.41
C GLU A 828 -26.80 -15.39 45.75
N GLU A 829 -27.47 -16.55 45.80
CA GLU A 829 -28.55 -16.88 46.74
C GLU A 829 -28.47 -18.37 47.13
#